data_AF-A0A8J2H767-F1
#
_entry.id   AF-A0A8J2H767-F1
#
_cell.length_a   1.000
_cell.length_b   1.000
_cell.length_c   1.000
_cell.angle_alpha   90.00
_cell.angle_beta   90.00
_cell.angle_gamma   90.00
#
_symmetry.space_group_name_H-M   'P 1'
#
loop_
_entity.id
_entity.type
_entity.pdbx_description
1 polymer ?
#
loop_
_entity_poly.entity_id
_entity_poly.type
_entity_poly.pdbx_seq_one_letter_code
_entity_poly.pdbx_strand_id
1 'polypeptide(L)'
;MGMGNEFDYKCGLSEDLQTVAFEELREDENVRSQALEQFRSWILKHPSIKHCRTDPIFLLRFLRTKKFSLPMAQEMLERYLTIRQLYSDWFQNLDINDPDMEAIIDNGYIVPLLEKDEQGRQVILTCAGRFDPYKYTSAQMVRAHSLVSEVLMDDEENQVRGYTHVNDESGLTMGHVSAFSLTDIRNLLRWIQSSTPMRHKQTHFINIPNYATKVIDFALSLLNDKLRARIMVHTSMEDLKEAINPKILPKEYGGSVPLADMIAVFKKKLREKRDEIKALDDMYIEVSPKDTCSSVSDGLCGISDYKCTLSKETQAIALAELREDENMRNQSLEQFRAWILKHPSIKHCRTDPEFLLRFLRTNKFSLLMAQDMLKRYLQARQLSSDWFQNLDIDDPAVEAIIDSGFIFPLPEKDQYGRRVIMSCIGQFDPHKYTGSQMMRAQTLAFEAVIGDEENQVRGYTYVYDFSGLTMSHLSLFSLTEIRKVVNWIQNGIPMQQKMAYLFNVPKNATKVIDFSMSLLNDKFKDSIAVYKNMEKLKKVIDPKILPKEYGGDVPIADMIAAFKKKLREKREELKALDDMHIEISPEERKSLLTDISEGMVVQSEINYKCTLSKETQKIALEELREDENIRNQALEQFRDWILKHPSIKRCRTDPGFLLRFLRTKKFSLPIAQSMLERYLHARQLSSEWFQNLDINDPVMEAIIDNGYVVPLLEKDQYGRTVVLTRNVHTLAFETLISDEENQVRGYAYIYDNAGVTMSHVSMLSFTEIRNILSWVQNGIPMRHKMSILVNVPNYAIKVIEFCVSLFTNKHRERITICTDVEELKKKFDPKILPKEYGGDVPLADMVAAFKEKLREKREELIALDDMYIEVSQKNTKENQAIALAELREDENIRNQSLEQFRAWILKHPSIKRCRTDSLFLLRFLRTKKFSLPMAQDMLVRYLQAKQLYPEWFKNLNLDDPIMQGIIDSGFVIPSLEKDKQGRQVLFSFHNRIDPSLYGSKEITRLFALTFEMFMDDEENQVRGYKHVAEASGVSLAHMTAWSLTDIRILFRWLQNSTPMRHREMCFIGMPSFAFKVFEFVLSLMSEKLRSRTSIFKNIKDFKKTIDPKILPKEYGGTVPLADMLAVYKEKLRKKNEEIKALDDMYIEISPKEKSLISDNFGGVSGSFRKLEID
;
A
#
# COMPACT_ATOMS: atom_id res chain seq x y z
N MET A 1 59.06 -21.42 11.53
CA MET A 1 59.94 -20.58 12.37
C MET A 1 59.08 -20.01 13.50
N GLY A 2 59.59 -20.10 14.73
CA GLY A 2 58.98 -19.79 16.05
C GLY A 2 57.56 -19.23 16.13
N MET A 3 56.62 -20.03 16.63
CA MET A 3 55.45 -19.55 17.39
C MET A 3 55.93 -19.21 18.81
N GLY A 4 56.44 -17.99 19.00
CA GLY A 4 56.88 -17.48 20.30
C GLY A 4 56.15 -16.20 20.68
N ASN A 5 55.40 -16.25 21.80
CA ASN A 5 55.14 -15.18 22.78
C ASN A 5 55.16 -13.70 22.32
N GLU A 6 54.30 -13.26 21.39
CA GLU A 6 54.16 -11.82 21.08
C GLU A 6 52.82 -11.18 21.47
N PHE A 7 51.84 -11.95 21.98
CA PHE A 7 50.50 -11.42 22.30
C PHE A 7 49.97 -11.84 23.68
N ASP A 8 50.85 -11.87 24.69
CA ASP A 8 50.43 -12.07 26.08
C ASP A 8 49.81 -10.76 26.60
N TYR A 9 48.47 -10.71 26.65
CA TYR A 9 47.76 -9.53 27.11
C TYR A 9 47.89 -9.40 28.63
N LYS A 10 48.48 -8.31 29.10
CA LYS A 10 48.47 -7.94 30.51
C LYS A 10 47.32 -6.98 30.77
N CYS A 11 46.43 -7.35 31.69
CA CYS A 11 45.27 -6.54 32.02
C CYS A 11 45.68 -5.18 32.61
N GLY A 12 45.40 -4.10 31.88
CA GLY A 12 45.67 -2.73 32.32
C GLY A 12 44.55 -2.12 33.20
N LEU A 13 43.45 -2.86 33.41
CA LEU A 13 42.31 -2.41 34.20
C LEU A 13 42.58 -2.49 35.70
N SER A 14 42.16 -1.47 36.46
CA SER A 14 42.16 -1.52 37.93
C SER A 14 41.26 -2.64 38.47
N GLU A 15 41.46 -3.06 39.72
CA GLU A 15 40.65 -4.12 40.34
C GLU A 15 39.14 -3.81 40.27
N ASP A 16 38.73 -2.57 40.57
CA ASP A 16 37.33 -2.12 40.44
C ASP A 16 36.78 -2.30 39.03
N LEU A 17 37.58 -1.97 38.00
CA LEU A 17 37.18 -2.13 36.60
C LEU A 17 37.10 -3.60 36.18
N GLN A 18 37.96 -4.45 36.75
CA GLN A 18 37.88 -5.90 36.55
C GLN A 18 36.61 -6.48 37.17
N THR A 19 36.20 -6.00 38.35
CA THR A 19 34.90 -6.38 38.95
C THR A 19 33.73 -5.96 38.05
N VAL A 20 33.72 -4.73 37.54
CA VAL A 20 32.67 -4.27 36.62
C VAL A 20 32.68 -5.08 35.32
N ALA A 21 33.85 -5.41 34.78
CA ALA A 21 33.98 -6.23 33.58
C ALA A 21 33.46 -7.67 33.82
N PHE A 22 33.74 -8.25 34.98
CA PHE A 22 33.20 -9.54 35.38
C PHE A 22 31.67 -9.51 35.49
N GLU A 23 31.12 -8.55 36.22
CA GLU A 23 29.67 -8.45 36.48
C GLU A 23 28.86 -8.09 35.23
N GLU A 24 29.29 -7.10 34.45
CA GLU A 24 28.52 -6.62 33.29
C GLU A 24 28.79 -7.40 32.00
N LEU A 25 30.01 -7.92 31.83
CA LEU A 25 30.52 -8.47 30.57
C LEU A 25 30.89 -9.95 30.63
N ARG A 26 30.95 -10.54 31.84
CA ARG A 26 31.41 -11.92 32.08
C ARG A 26 32.88 -12.11 31.69
N GLU A 27 33.67 -11.07 31.89
CA GLU A 27 35.10 -11.06 31.61
C GLU A 27 35.90 -11.48 32.86
N ASP A 28 36.60 -12.60 32.78
CA ASP A 28 37.69 -12.97 33.70
C ASP A 28 38.96 -13.31 32.91
N GLU A 29 40.07 -13.54 33.61
CA GLU A 29 41.37 -13.82 32.99
C GLU A 29 41.35 -15.04 32.06
N ASN A 30 40.66 -16.12 32.45
CA ASN A 30 40.59 -17.35 31.68
C ASN A 30 39.72 -17.16 30.43
N VAL A 31 38.53 -16.59 30.61
CA VAL A 31 37.59 -16.30 29.51
C VAL A 31 38.24 -15.36 28.51
N ARG A 32 38.97 -14.34 28.98
CA ARG A 32 39.67 -13.38 28.12
C ARG A 32 40.72 -14.06 27.25
N SER A 33 41.62 -14.82 27.86
CA SER A 33 42.71 -15.50 27.15
C SER A 33 42.18 -16.49 26.12
N GLN A 34 41.19 -17.31 26.51
CA GLN A 34 40.56 -18.28 25.61
C GLN A 34 39.81 -17.60 24.46
N ALA A 35 39.02 -16.57 24.74
CA ALA A 35 38.25 -15.87 23.71
C ALA A 35 39.17 -15.19 22.69
N LEU A 36 40.28 -14.56 23.14
CA LEU A 36 41.26 -13.95 22.25
C LEU A 36 41.93 -14.97 21.32
N GLU A 37 42.31 -16.13 21.85
CA GLU A 37 42.90 -17.21 21.05
C GLU A 37 41.91 -17.76 20.02
N GLN A 38 40.68 -18.05 20.43
CA GLN A 38 39.63 -18.55 19.55
C GLN A 38 39.26 -17.52 18.47
N PHE A 39 39.21 -16.24 18.82
CA PHE A 39 38.88 -15.17 17.88
C PHE A 39 39.98 -15.03 16.81
N ARG A 40 41.26 -15.06 17.20
CA ARG A 40 42.38 -15.07 16.25
C ARG A 40 42.36 -16.30 15.34
N SER A 41 42.12 -17.48 15.92
CA SER A 41 42.01 -18.74 15.16
C SER A 41 40.88 -18.68 14.12
N TRP A 42 39.75 -18.06 14.46
CA TRP A 42 38.65 -17.84 13.53
C TRP A 42 39.02 -16.86 12.42
N ILE A 43 39.62 -15.70 12.75
CA ILE A 43 40.06 -14.71 11.74
C ILE A 43 41.01 -15.36 10.73
N LEU A 44 41.99 -16.14 11.19
CA LEU A 44 42.96 -16.82 10.33
C LEU A 44 42.33 -17.86 9.39
N LYS A 45 41.19 -18.45 9.78
CA LYS A 45 40.49 -19.47 8.99
C LYS A 45 39.37 -18.89 8.13
N HIS A 46 39.05 -17.60 8.27
CA HIS A 46 37.92 -16.99 7.58
C HIS A 46 38.22 -16.85 6.07
N PRO A 47 37.34 -17.33 5.17
CA PRO A 47 37.65 -17.38 3.73
C PRO A 47 37.80 -15.99 3.08
N SER A 48 37.03 -15.01 3.57
CA SER A 48 36.96 -13.67 2.98
C SER A 48 37.88 -12.64 3.64
N ILE A 49 38.33 -12.84 4.89
CA ILE A 49 39.19 -11.86 5.57
C ILE A 49 40.63 -12.09 5.10
N LYS A 50 41.24 -11.11 4.45
CA LYS A 50 42.64 -11.22 3.96
C LYS A 50 43.62 -10.56 4.92
N HIS A 51 43.25 -9.39 5.45
CA HIS A 51 44.08 -8.63 6.37
C HIS A 51 43.20 -8.04 7.48
N CYS A 52 43.57 -8.26 8.75
CA CYS A 52 42.83 -7.76 9.90
C CYS A 52 43.78 -7.52 11.08
N ARG A 53 43.56 -6.44 11.83
CA ARG A 53 44.26 -6.14 13.09
C ARG A 53 43.84 -7.18 14.15
N THR A 54 44.80 -7.75 14.90
CA THR A 54 44.55 -8.88 15.83
C THR A 54 45.22 -8.74 17.20
N ASP A 55 45.74 -7.57 17.53
CA ASP A 55 46.22 -7.30 18.89
C ASP A 55 45.07 -7.38 19.91
N PRO A 56 45.38 -7.70 21.18
CA PRO A 56 44.37 -7.88 22.20
C PRO A 56 43.41 -6.69 22.37
N ILE A 57 43.94 -5.45 22.37
CA ILE A 57 43.16 -4.24 22.63
C ILE A 57 42.08 -4.06 21.57
N PHE A 58 42.43 -4.27 20.29
CA PHE A 58 41.48 -4.21 19.18
C PHE A 58 40.40 -5.30 19.25
N LEU A 59 40.79 -6.57 19.48
CA LEU A 59 39.81 -7.67 19.54
C LEU A 59 38.89 -7.56 20.75
N LEU A 60 39.39 -7.03 21.87
CA LEU A 60 38.60 -6.79 23.08
C LEU A 60 37.47 -5.78 22.86
N ARG A 61 37.60 -4.83 21.92
CA ARG A 61 36.51 -3.90 21.54
C ARG A 61 35.22 -4.67 21.23
N PHE A 62 35.34 -5.71 20.40
CA PHE A 62 34.21 -6.53 19.93
C PHE A 62 33.72 -7.48 21.02
N LEU A 63 34.65 -8.17 21.69
CA LEU A 63 34.33 -9.10 22.77
C LEU A 63 33.60 -8.40 23.92
N ARG A 64 34.13 -7.28 24.44
CA ARG A 64 33.51 -6.50 25.52
C ARG A 64 32.16 -5.93 25.10
N THR A 65 32.04 -5.41 23.87
CA THR A 65 30.75 -4.89 23.35
C THR A 65 29.67 -5.97 23.30
N LYS A 66 30.04 -7.20 22.97
CA LYS A 66 29.15 -8.37 22.89
C LYS A 66 29.16 -9.24 24.15
N LYS A 67 29.65 -8.72 25.28
CA LYS A 67 29.69 -9.42 26.58
C LYS A 67 30.30 -10.82 26.49
N PHE A 68 31.43 -10.91 25.80
CA PHE A 68 32.18 -12.14 25.55
C PHE A 68 31.41 -13.26 24.82
N SER A 69 30.30 -12.93 24.14
CA SER A 69 29.70 -13.82 23.15
C SER A 69 30.56 -13.86 21.89
N LEU A 70 31.36 -14.91 21.75
CA LEU A 70 32.30 -15.06 20.63
C LEU A 70 31.60 -15.02 19.26
N PRO A 71 30.48 -15.75 19.01
CA PRO A 71 29.80 -15.68 17.71
C PRO A 71 29.30 -14.28 17.35
N MET A 72 28.72 -13.56 18.32
CA MET A 72 28.24 -12.19 18.09
C MET A 72 29.37 -11.19 17.88
N ALA A 73 30.53 -11.42 18.52
CA ALA A 73 31.73 -10.60 18.33
C ALA A 73 32.35 -10.83 16.94
N GLN A 74 32.39 -12.08 16.49
CA GLN A 74 32.83 -12.46 15.14
C GLN A 74 31.97 -11.80 14.05
N GLU A 75 30.65 -11.90 14.18
CA GLU A 75 29.67 -11.27 13.29
C GLU A 75 29.83 -9.73 13.27
N MET A 76 30.06 -9.11 14.43
CA MET A 76 30.30 -7.67 14.50
C MET A 76 31.62 -7.25 13.84
N LEU A 77 32.69 -8.04 13.99
CA LEU A 77 33.97 -7.77 13.33
C LEU A 77 33.86 -7.91 11.81
N GLU A 78 33.18 -8.95 11.33
CA GLU A 78 32.92 -9.12 9.89
C GLU A 78 32.15 -7.92 9.33
N ARG A 79 31.06 -7.52 10.00
CA ARG A 79 30.30 -6.33 9.63
C ARG A 79 31.16 -5.07 9.66
N TYR A 80 31.98 -4.88 10.69
CA TYR A 80 32.91 -3.76 10.80
C TYR A 80 33.88 -3.70 9.61
N LEU A 81 34.49 -4.82 9.22
CA LEU A 81 35.39 -4.86 8.06
C LEU A 81 34.63 -4.60 6.75
N THR A 82 33.45 -5.19 6.57
CA THR A 82 32.65 -5.04 5.35
C THR A 82 32.18 -3.61 5.15
N ILE A 83 31.74 -2.93 6.23
CA ILE A 83 31.28 -1.54 6.15
C ILE A 83 32.42 -0.59 5.76
N ARG A 84 33.65 -0.86 6.23
CA ARG A 84 34.85 -0.09 5.85
C ARG A 84 35.16 -0.20 4.36
N GLN A 85 34.82 -1.32 3.72
CA GLN A 85 35.02 -1.51 2.28
C GLN A 85 33.88 -0.93 1.44
N LEU A 86 32.63 -1.09 1.89
CA LEU A 86 31.46 -0.61 1.14
C LEU A 86 31.33 0.92 1.16
N TYR A 87 31.77 1.59 2.24
CA TYR A 87 31.64 3.04 2.40
C TYR A 87 32.98 3.64 2.83
N SER A 88 33.99 3.47 1.97
CA SER A 88 35.34 4.01 2.15
C SER A 88 35.34 5.53 2.38
N ASP A 89 34.41 6.26 1.76
CA ASP A 89 34.24 7.70 1.97
C ASP A 89 33.93 8.08 3.42
N TRP A 90 33.42 7.17 4.24
CA TRP A 90 33.06 7.44 5.64
C TRP A 90 34.08 6.89 6.64
N PHE A 91 34.81 5.82 6.29
CA PHE A 91 35.62 5.07 7.26
C PHE A 91 37.10 4.92 6.89
N GLN A 92 37.49 5.20 5.65
CA GLN A 92 38.89 5.19 5.23
C GLN A 92 39.44 6.61 5.13
N ASN A 93 40.77 6.73 5.14
CA ASN A 93 41.50 8.00 5.13
C ASN A 93 41.14 8.90 6.32
N LEU A 94 41.01 8.30 7.51
CA LEU A 94 40.79 9.03 8.76
C LEU A 94 42.10 9.72 9.19
N ASP A 95 42.26 10.99 8.84
CA ASP A 95 43.50 11.74 9.09
C ASP A 95 43.21 13.15 9.61
N ILE A 96 43.71 13.49 10.81
CA ILE A 96 43.59 14.83 11.38
C ILE A 96 44.45 15.88 10.66
N ASN A 97 45.37 15.47 9.77
CA ASN A 97 46.10 16.38 8.89
C ASN A 97 45.34 16.68 7.59
N ASP A 98 44.20 16.03 7.35
CA ASP A 98 43.27 16.47 6.30
C ASP A 98 42.75 17.87 6.69
N PRO A 99 42.92 18.90 5.83
CA PRO A 99 42.54 20.27 6.17
C PRO A 99 41.06 20.45 6.51
N ASP A 100 40.17 19.67 5.90
CA ASP A 100 38.73 19.74 6.17
C ASP A 100 38.40 19.06 7.49
N MET A 101 39.00 17.90 7.80
CA MET A 101 38.84 17.23 9.09
C MET A 101 39.40 18.09 10.24
N GLU A 102 40.59 18.68 10.05
CA GLU A 102 41.18 19.59 11.02
C GLU A 102 40.27 20.79 11.28
N ALA A 103 39.74 21.41 10.22
CA ALA A 103 38.84 22.56 10.34
C ALA A 103 37.49 22.20 11.01
N ILE A 104 36.92 21.02 10.76
CA ILE A 104 35.70 20.54 11.42
C ILE A 104 35.94 20.35 12.93
N ILE A 105 37.06 19.74 13.31
CA ILE A 105 37.43 19.55 14.73
C ILE A 105 37.78 20.88 15.39
N ASP A 106 38.52 21.77 14.73
CA ASP A 106 38.88 23.10 15.24
C ASP A 106 37.67 23.99 15.49
N ASN A 107 36.62 23.87 14.67
CA ASN A 107 35.36 24.56 14.89
C ASN A 107 34.61 24.06 16.14
N GLY A 108 34.99 22.90 16.70
CA GLY A 108 34.35 22.28 17.85
C GLY A 108 33.06 21.55 17.51
N TYR A 109 32.96 20.96 16.30
CA TYR A 109 31.78 20.18 15.91
C TYR A 109 31.59 18.94 16.80
N ILE A 110 32.66 18.19 17.06
CA ILE A 110 32.64 16.98 17.88
C ILE A 110 33.91 16.91 18.74
N VAL A 111 33.74 16.81 20.06
CA VAL A 111 34.83 16.88 21.04
C VAL A 111 34.56 15.93 22.20
N PRO A 112 35.47 14.98 22.50
CA PRO A 112 35.43 14.23 23.75
C PRO A 112 35.79 15.14 24.93
N LEU A 113 34.98 15.12 25.98
CA LEU A 113 35.26 15.92 27.19
C LEU A 113 36.45 15.34 27.96
N LEU A 114 37.14 16.21 28.72
CA LEU A 114 38.35 15.84 29.47
C LEU A 114 38.05 14.90 30.64
N GLU A 115 36.91 15.12 31.31
CA GLU A 115 36.47 14.31 32.44
C GLU A 115 35.37 13.33 32.01
N LYS A 116 35.34 12.17 32.67
CA LYS A 116 34.29 11.16 32.50
C LYS A 116 33.07 11.54 33.34
N ASP A 117 31.90 10.97 33.04
CA ASP A 117 30.73 11.18 33.88
C ASP A 117 30.82 10.45 35.23
N GLU A 118 29.82 10.61 36.08
CA GLU A 118 29.79 10.02 37.43
C GLU A 118 29.83 8.48 37.43
N GLN A 119 29.49 7.84 36.31
CA GLN A 119 29.57 6.40 36.13
C GLN A 119 30.90 5.97 35.47
N GLY A 120 31.81 6.93 35.25
CA GLY A 120 33.12 6.76 34.62
C GLY A 120 33.03 6.56 33.10
N ARG A 121 31.95 6.99 32.44
CA ARG A 121 31.80 6.83 30.99
C ARG A 121 32.41 8.03 30.26
N GLN A 122 33.04 7.78 29.11
CA GLN A 122 33.56 8.86 28.28
C GLN A 122 32.41 9.67 27.69
N VAL A 123 32.43 10.98 27.91
CA VAL A 123 31.43 11.91 27.38
C VAL A 123 31.92 12.50 26.05
N ILE A 124 31.06 12.48 25.04
CA ILE A 124 31.31 13.07 23.71
C ILE A 124 30.28 14.17 23.48
N LEU A 125 30.75 15.39 23.27
CA LEU A 125 29.93 16.55 22.95
C LEU A 125 29.93 16.78 21.43
N THR A 126 28.74 16.85 20.84
CA THR A 126 28.54 17.24 19.44
C THR A 126 27.69 18.51 19.37
N CYS A 127 28.09 19.48 18.56
CA CYS A 127 27.43 20.77 18.42
C CYS A 127 27.05 21.03 16.95
N ALA A 128 25.78 20.88 16.60
CA ALA A 128 25.32 20.98 15.21
C ALA A 128 25.66 22.33 14.57
N GLY A 129 25.45 23.44 15.27
CA GLY A 129 25.75 24.79 14.76
C GLY A 129 27.23 25.10 14.51
N ARG A 130 28.14 24.20 14.92
CA ARG A 130 29.59 24.31 14.65
C ARG A 130 30.03 23.52 13.41
N PHE A 131 29.09 22.86 12.73
CA PHE A 131 29.28 22.30 11.39
C PHE A 131 28.72 23.26 10.34
N ASP A 132 29.44 23.44 9.23
CA ASP A 132 28.95 24.20 8.09
C ASP A 132 28.45 23.25 6.99
N PRO A 133 27.13 23.07 6.83
CA PRO A 133 26.55 22.14 5.87
C PRO A 133 26.60 22.65 4.42
N TYR A 134 27.04 23.90 4.21
CA TYR A 134 27.23 24.47 2.87
C TYR A 134 28.70 24.40 2.43
N LYS A 135 29.63 24.19 3.38
CA LYS A 135 31.04 23.99 3.10
C LYS A 135 31.44 22.52 3.05
N TYR A 136 30.91 21.70 3.95
CA TYR A 136 31.29 20.30 4.10
C TYR A 136 30.13 19.35 3.81
N THR A 137 30.46 18.15 3.33
CA THR A 137 29.51 17.11 2.95
C THR A 137 29.05 16.26 4.15
N SER A 138 27.95 15.54 3.99
CA SER A 138 27.52 14.52 4.97
C SER A 138 28.55 13.41 5.15
N ALA A 139 29.28 13.03 4.10
CA ALA A 139 30.38 12.08 4.20
C ALA A 139 31.49 12.58 5.14
N GLN A 140 31.88 13.86 5.03
CA GLN A 140 32.85 14.50 5.93
C GLN A 140 32.34 14.60 7.37
N MET A 141 31.03 14.84 7.55
CA MET A 141 30.39 14.81 8.87
C MET A 141 30.54 13.42 9.52
N VAL A 142 30.17 12.35 8.80
CA VAL A 142 30.30 10.97 9.31
C VAL A 142 31.76 10.60 9.53
N ARG A 143 32.67 11.03 8.63
CA ARG A 143 34.11 10.80 8.76
C ARG A 143 34.69 11.41 10.04
N ALA A 144 34.22 12.60 10.44
CA ALA A 144 34.61 13.22 11.72
C ALA A 144 34.16 12.37 12.92
N HIS A 145 32.93 11.84 12.90
CA HIS A 145 32.45 10.89 13.93
C HIS A 145 33.28 9.60 13.96
N SER A 146 33.63 9.06 12.79
CA SER A 146 34.49 7.87 12.67
C SER A 146 35.88 8.11 13.25
N LEU A 147 36.51 9.24 12.92
CA LEU A 147 37.83 9.61 13.44
C LEU A 147 37.82 9.70 14.97
N VAL A 148 36.83 10.39 15.56
CA VAL A 148 36.71 10.50 17.02
C VAL A 148 36.47 9.13 17.67
N SER A 149 35.59 8.33 17.09
CA SER A 149 35.26 7.01 17.62
C SER A 149 36.48 6.07 17.60
N GLU A 150 37.24 6.01 16.51
CA GLU A 150 38.42 5.14 16.40
C GLU A 150 39.50 5.45 17.44
N VAL A 151 39.66 6.72 17.80
CA VAL A 151 40.63 7.17 18.82
C VAL A 151 40.21 6.76 20.23
N LEU A 152 38.91 6.71 20.49
CA LEU A 152 38.37 6.41 21.82
C LEU A 152 38.18 4.91 22.05
N MET A 153 37.97 4.12 21.00
CA MET A 153 37.66 2.68 21.11
C MET A 153 38.81 1.83 21.65
N ASP A 154 40.07 2.26 21.53
CA ASP A 154 41.21 1.54 22.11
C ASP A 154 41.41 1.77 23.62
N ASP A 155 40.67 2.71 24.22
CA ASP A 155 40.70 2.92 25.66
C ASP A 155 39.92 1.81 26.38
N GLU A 156 40.64 0.95 27.11
CA GLU A 156 40.06 -0.23 27.76
C GLU A 156 39.01 0.12 28.81
N GLU A 157 39.18 1.23 29.54
CA GLU A 157 38.18 1.68 30.50
C GLU A 157 36.89 2.08 29.78
N ASN A 158 37.00 2.74 28.62
CA ASN A 158 35.82 3.08 27.81
C ASN A 158 35.16 1.84 27.20
N GLN A 159 35.92 0.79 26.86
CA GLN A 159 35.34 -0.50 26.44
C GLN A 159 34.49 -1.14 27.57
N VAL A 160 34.90 -0.96 28.83
CA VAL A 160 34.22 -1.52 30.02
C VAL A 160 33.12 -0.63 30.59
N ARG A 161 33.22 0.70 30.51
CA ARG A 161 32.19 1.61 31.06
C ARG A 161 31.22 2.10 30.00
N GLY A 162 31.67 2.25 28.76
CA GLY A 162 30.89 2.75 27.63
C GLY A 162 30.92 4.27 27.51
N TYR A 163 29.96 4.80 26.74
CA TYR A 163 29.95 6.20 26.29
C TYR A 163 28.64 6.90 26.59
N THR A 164 28.74 8.20 26.89
CA THR A 164 27.63 9.14 27.01
C THR A 164 27.75 10.20 25.92
N HIS A 165 26.69 10.41 25.15
CA HIS A 165 26.66 11.38 24.07
C HIS A 165 25.84 12.60 24.50
N VAL A 166 26.36 13.80 24.25
CA VAL A 166 25.64 15.07 24.46
C VAL A 166 25.59 15.81 23.14
N ASN A 167 24.39 16.02 22.62
CA ASN A 167 24.17 16.64 21.32
C ASN A 167 23.45 17.97 21.52
N ASP A 168 24.15 19.06 21.24
CA ASP A 168 23.57 20.39 21.17
C ASP A 168 23.15 20.67 19.72
N GLU A 169 21.84 20.61 19.50
CA GLU A 169 21.22 20.84 18.19
C GLU A 169 20.96 22.34 17.94
N SER A 170 21.48 23.22 18.79
CA SER A 170 21.48 24.66 18.51
C SER A 170 22.27 24.93 17.23
N GLY A 171 21.67 25.72 16.33
CA GLY A 171 22.24 25.98 15.01
C GLY A 171 22.10 24.83 14.00
N LEU A 172 21.39 23.74 14.34
CA LEU A 172 20.91 22.79 13.33
C LEU A 172 20.05 23.57 12.31
N THR A 173 20.30 23.36 11.01
CA THR A 173 19.63 24.03 9.88
C THR A 173 19.03 23.01 8.93
N MET A 174 18.15 23.44 8.01
CA MET A 174 17.69 22.54 6.94
C MET A 174 18.80 22.06 6.02
N GLY A 175 19.93 22.79 5.90
CA GLY A 175 21.11 22.32 5.18
C GLY A 175 21.63 21.00 5.75
N HIS A 176 21.83 20.95 7.08
CA HIS A 176 22.23 19.74 7.80
C HIS A 176 21.26 18.57 7.57
N VAL A 177 19.97 18.85 7.71
CA VAL A 177 18.90 17.84 7.55
C VAL A 177 18.84 17.30 6.11
N SER A 178 19.00 18.18 5.12
CA SER A 178 18.94 17.81 3.70
C SER A 178 20.21 17.15 3.17
N ALA A 179 21.32 17.21 3.91
CA ALA A 179 22.59 16.60 3.54
C ALA A 179 22.55 15.05 3.59
N PHE A 180 21.55 14.49 4.28
CA PHE A 180 21.32 13.05 4.37
C PHE A 180 20.00 12.67 3.71
N SER A 181 20.04 11.64 2.85
CA SER A 181 18.81 10.96 2.44
C SER A 181 18.25 10.10 3.58
N LEU A 182 16.98 9.70 3.50
CA LEU A 182 16.41 8.76 4.47
C LEU A 182 17.13 7.39 4.45
N THR A 183 17.73 7.03 3.30
CA THR A 183 18.57 5.84 3.16
C THR A 183 19.88 6.01 3.92
N ASP A 184 20.52 7.18 3.83
CA ASP A 184 21.76 7.47 4.56
C ASP A 184 21.52 7.45 6.07
N ILE A 185 20.41 8.03 6.54
CA ILE A 185 20.01 7.97 7.95
C ILE A 185 19.81 6.51 8.40
N ARG A 186 19.13 5.68 7.59
CA ARG A 186 18.93 4.26 7.92
C ARG A 186 20.25 3.50 7.97
N ASN A 187 21.14 3.72 7.02
CA ASN A 187 22.44 3.07 6.97
C ASN A 187 23.31 3.49 8.16
N LEU A 188 23.40 4.79 8.45
CA LEU A 188 24.13 5.34 9.60
C LEU A 188 23.63 4.72 10.91
N LEU A 189 22.31 4.68 11.13
CA LEU A 189 21.73 4.11 12.35
C LEU A 189 21.91 2.59 12.44
N ARG A 190 21.87 1.86 11.31
CA ARG A 190 22.18 0.43 11.29
C ARG A 190 23.62 0.21 11.76
N TRP A 191 24.56 1.04 11.32
CA TRP A 191 25.99 0.86 11.62
C TRP A 191 26.34 1.20 13.06
N ILE A 192 25.74 2.26 13.59
CA ILE A 192 25.81 2.61 15.03
C ILE A 192 25.30 1.43 15.88
N GLN A 193 24.27 0.71 15.40
CA GLN A 193 23.64 -0.39 16.14
C GLN A 193 24.37 -1.73 16.05
N SER A 194 24.88 -2.10 14.88
CA SER A 194 25.32 -3.48 14.61
C SER A 194 26.79 -3.63 14.20
N SER A 195 27.48 -2.54 13.84
CA SER A 195 28.84 -2.62 13.26
C SER A 195 29.90 -1.84 14.04
N THR A 196 29.52 -0.84 14.84
CA THR A 196 30.48 -0.06 15.64
C THR A 196 30.67 -0.72 17.02
N PRO A 197 31.89 -1.10 17.42
CA PRO A 197 32.14 -1.76 18.71
C PRO A 197 32.18 -0.74 19.87
N MET A 198 31.09 0.02 20.04
CA MET A 198 30.91 1.00 21.10
C MET A 198 29.68 0.67 21.97
N ARG A 199 29.83 0.83 23.29
CA ARG A 199 28.75 0.64 24.25
C ARG A 199 28.08 1.98 24.59
N HIS A 200 27.16 2.41 23.74
CA HIS A 200 26.36 3.64 23.98
C HIS A 200 25.44 3.46 25.19
N LYS A 201 25.68 4.15 26.31
CA LYS A 201 24.90 3.98 27.55
C LYS A 201 23.82 5.05 27.71
N GLN A 202 24.10 6.30 27.32
CA GLN A 202 23.15 7.42 27.32
C GLN A 202 23.41 8.36 26.14
N THR A 203 22.36 9.02 25.65
CA THR A 203 22.43 10.01 24.59
C THR A 203 21.46 11.14 24.90
N HIS A 204 22.00 12.32 25.15
CA HIS A 204 21.27 13.52 25.52
C HIS A 204 21.17 14.44 24.29
N PHE A 205 19.97 14.94 24.01
CA PHE A 205 19.74 15.98 23.01
C PHE A 205 19.21 17.24 23.68
N ILE A 206 19.76 18.40 23.32
CA ILE A 206 19.28 19.71 23.76
C ILE A 206 19.07 20.63 22.56
N ASN A 207 18.22 21.65 22.74
CA ASN A 207 17.99 22.70 21.75
C ASN A 207 17.52 22.21 20.37
N ILE A 208 16.80 21.08 20.29
CA ILE A 208 16.24 20.57 19.04
C ILE A 208 15.27 21.61 18.44
N PRO A 209 15.49 22.09 17.20
CA PRO A 209 14.54 22.97 16.54
C PRO A 209 13.21 22.23 16.25
N ASN A 210 12.08 22.89 16.50
CA ASN A 210 10.74 22.32 16.30
C ASN A 210 10.49 21.74 14.90
N TYR A 211 11.16 22.27 13.87
CA TYR A 211 11.03 21.76 12.51
C TYR A 211 11.83 20.46 12.28
N ALA A 212 12.91 20.23 13.03
CA ALA A 212 13.76 19.06 12.94
C ALA A 212 13.21 17.85 13.73
N THR A 213 12.28 18.09 14.67
CA THR A 213 11.65 17.05 15.50
C THR A 213 11.11 15.88 14.69
N LYS A 214 10.55 16.11 13.50
CA LYS A 214 10.02 15.02 12.65
C LYS A 214 11.08 14.11 12.05
N VAL A 215 12.26 14.65 11.73
CA VAL A 215 13.38 13.87 11.21
C VAL A 215 14.03 13.08 12.34
N ILE A 216 14.13 13.69 13.53
CA ILE A 216 14.59 13.01 14.73
C ILE A 216 13.60 11.90 15.12
N ASP A 217 12.29 12.14 15.12
CA ASP A 217 11.26 11.11 15.36
C ASP A 217 11.41 9.92 14.39
N PHE A 218 11.69 10.20 13.12
CA PHE A 218 11.98 9.18 12.11
C PHE A 218 13.25 8.39 12.47
N ALA A 219 14.36 9.07 12.77
CA ALA A 219 15.60 8.41 13.18
C ALA A 219 15.39 7.54 14.43
N LEU A 220 14.65 8.04 15.43
CA LEU A 220 14.29 7.31 16.64
C LEU A 220 13.45 6.04 16.35
N SER A 221 12.61 6.06 15.32
CA SER A 221 11.81 4.89 14.91
C SER A 221 12.64 3.76 14.28
N LEU A 222 13.86 4.05 13.84
CA LEU A 222 14.79 3.09 13.24
C LEU A 222 15.76 2.48 14.28
N LEU A 223 15.70 2.95 15.53
CA LEU A 223 16.49 2.41 16.63
C LEU A 223 15.78 1.25 17.30
N ASN A 224 16.55 0.23 17.68
CA ASN A 224 16.06 -0.84 18.55
C ASN A 224 15.68 -0.30 19.94
N ASP A 225 14.82 -1.04 20.64
CA ASP A 225 14.28 -0.63 21.94
C ASP A 225 15.38 -0.29 22.97
N LYS A 226 16.51 -1.02 22.90
CA LYS A 226 17.65 -0.82 23.80
C LYS A 226 18.33 0.53 23.60
N LEU A 227 18.57 0.97 22.37
CA LEU A 227 19.15 2.29 22.10
C LEU A 227 18.12 3.40 22.27
N ARG A 228 16.88 3.16 21.85
CA ARG A 228 15.79 4.14 22.02
C ARG A 228 15.54 4.49 23.48
N ALA A 229 15.58 3.50 24.38
CA ALA A 229 15.43 3.71 25.83
C ALA A 229 16.61 4.49 26.47
N ARG A 230 17.72 4.69 25.75
CA ARG A 230 18.90 5.42 26.23
C ARG A 230 18.95 6.87 25.75
N ILE A 231 17.93 7.30 25.01
CA ILE A 231 17.84 8.67 24.48
C ILE A 231 17.02 9.53 25.42
N MET A 232 17.57 10.68 25.78
CA MET A 232 16.98 11.68 26.66
C MET A 232 16.94 13.01 25.90
N VAL A 233 15.78 13.62 25.82
CA VAL A 233 15.59 14.92 25.16
C VAL A 233 15.29 15.95 26.22
N HIS A 234 16.17 16.94 26.36
CA HIS A 234 16.02 18.01 27.36
C HIS A 234 15.46 19.26 26.71
N THR A 235 14.60 19.94 27.47
CA THR A 235 13.90 21.15 27.01
C THR A 235 14.69 22.43 27.28
N SER A 236 15.67 22.37 28.19
CA SER A 236 16.51 23.50 28.57
C SER A 236 17.90 23.05 29.01
N MET A 237 18.84 24.00 29.13
CA MET A 237 20.18 23.72 29.64
C MET A 237 20.15 23.29 31.12
N GLU A 238 19.22 23.82 31.92
CA GLU A 238 19.11 23.43 33.34
C GLU A 238 18.66 21.97 33.50
N ASP A 239 17.75 21.51 32.64
CA ASP A 239 17.32 20.11 32.56
C ASP A 239 18.48 19.17 32.18
N LEU A 240 19.38 19.59 31.29
CA LEU A 240 20.61 18.83 31.01
C LEU A 240 21.55 18.78 32.22
N LYS A 241 21.71 19.91 32.94
CA LYS A 241 22.58 20.02 34.12
C LYS A 241 22.11 19.17 35.30
N GLU A 242 20.84 18.79 35.35
CA GLU A 242 20.32 17.78 36.30
C GLU A 242 20.76 16.36 35.92
N ALA A 243 20.92 16.08 34.62
CA ALA A 243 21.28 14.75 34.13
C ALA A 243 22.80 14.53 34.00
N ILE A 244 23.58 15.60 33.80
CA ILE A 244 25.04 15.56 33.67
C ILE A 244 25.67 16.61 34.58
N ASN A 245 26.69 16.20 35.34
CA ASN A 245 27.43 17.08 36.23
C ASN A 245 27.97 18.31 35.47
N PRO A 246 27.53 19.54 35.79
CA PRO A 246 27.90 20.73 35.03
C PRO A 246 29.41 21.01 34.99
N LYS A 247 30.18 20.51 35.97
CA LYS A 247 31.63 20.75 36.06
C LYS A 247 32.43 20.14 34.90
N ILE A 248 31.94 19.03 34.33
CA ILE A 248 32.66 18.32 33.25
C ILE A 248 32.38 18.93 31.87
N LEU A 249 31.32 19.72 31.74
CA LEU A 249 30.95 20.39 30.50
C LEU A 249 31.94 21.53 30.19
N PRO A 250 32.03 22.01 28.94
CA PRO A 250 32.83 23.18 28.64
C PRO A 250 32.33 24.44 29.38
N LYS A 251 33.20 25.44 29.51
CA LYS A 251 32.87 26.74 30.14
C LYS A 251 31.63 27.39 29.54
N GLU A 252 31.46 27.25 28.23
CA GLU A 252 30.31 27.73 27.45
C GLU A 252 28.98 27.06 27.85
N TYR A 253 29.04 25.89 28.48
CA TYR A 253 27.89 25.08 28.94
C TYR A 253 27.75 25.06 30.47
N GLY A 254 28.61 25.80 31.20
CA GLY A 254 28.54 25.96 32.65
C GLY A 254 29.64 25.26 33.46
N GLY A 255 30.65 24.67 32.80
CA GLY A 255 31.83 24.13 33.48
C GLY A 255 32.96 25.14 33.65
N SER A 256 34.18 24.64 33.92
CA SER A 256 35.34 25.47 34.26
C SER A 256 36.36 25.63 33.12
N VAL A 257 36.45 24.65 32.21
CA VAL A 257 37.46 24.60 31.16
C VAL A 257 36.87 25.09 29.82
N PRO A 258 37.49 26.07 29.13
CA PRO A 258 37.04 26.50 27.79
C PRO A 258 37.02 25.37 26.76
N LEU A 259 36.01 25.35 25.88
CA LEU A 259 35.92 24.35 24.81
C LEU A 259 37.17 24.33 23.91
N ALA A 260 37.76 25.50 23.64
CA ALA A 260 38.98 25.62 22.85
C ALA A 260 40.18 24.84 23.44
N ASP A 261 40.32 24.85 24.77
CA ASP A 261 41.39 24.12 25.45
C ASP A 261 41.16 22.61 25.37
N MET A 262 39.90 22.16 25.49
CA MET A 262 39.51 20.76 25.29
C MET A 262 39.82 20.29 23.86
N ILE A 263 39.51 21.11 22.85
CA ILE A 263 39.83 20.84 21.44
C ILE A 263 41.35 20.72 21.25
N ALA A 264 42.14 21.62 21.84
CA ALA A 264 43.59 21.59 21.73
C ALA A 264 44.20 20.30 22.31
N VAL A 265 43.73 19.87 23.49
CA VAL A 265 44.12 18.61 24.10
C VAL A 265 43.72 17.42 23.22
N PHE A 266 42.50 17.42 22.69
CA PHE A 266 42.03 16.33 21.85
C PHE A 266 42.78 16.26 20.51
N LYS A 267 43.08 17.39 19.86
CA LYS A 267 43.90 17.43 18.65
C LYS A 267 45.30 16.85 18.89
N LYS A 268 45.89 17.11 20.05
CA LYS A 268 47.17 16.49 20.42
C LYS A 268 47.02 14.95 20.47
N LYS A 269 45.96 14.43 21.10
CA LYS A 269 45.66 12.99 21.14
C LYS A 269 45.41 12.40 19.74
N LEU A 270 44.69 13.12 18.87
CA LEU A 270 44.49 12.71 17.46
C LEU A 270 45.81 12.58 16.71
N ARG A 271 46.74 13.53 16.90
CA ARG A 271 48.06 13.51 16.27
C ARG A 271 48.94 12.39 16.83
N GLU A 272 48.87 12.12 18.14
CA GLU A 272 49.58 11.00 18.78
C GLU A 272 49.10 9.63 18.26
N LYS A 273 47.79 9.47 18.01
CA LYS A 273 47.17 8.23 17.53
C LYS A 273 47.09 8.10 16.01
N ARG A 274 47.57 9.10 15.28
CA ARG A 274 47.40 9.20 13.82
C ARG A 274 47.90 7.98 13.07
N ASP A 275 49.13 7.55 13.34
CA ASP A 275 49.74 6.46 12.57
C ASP A 275 49.03 5.11 12.83
N GLU A 276 48.54 4.88 14.05
CA GLU A 276 47.72 3.72 14.39
C GLU A 276 46.37 3.73 13.65
N ILE A 277 45.73 4.91 13.52
CA ILE A 277 44.45 5.06 12.81
C ILE A 277 44.63 4.87 11.31
N LYS A 278 45.70 5.40 10.73
CA LYS A 278 45.98 5.22 9.31
C LYS A 278 46.25 3.77 8.94
N ALA A 279 46.90 3.01 9.84
CA ALA A 279 47.11 1.58 9.66
C ALA A 279 45.79 0.76 9.62
N LEU A 280 44.66 1.33 10.05
CA LEU A 280 43.36 0.65 9.94
C LEU A 280 42.88 0.50 8.48
N ASP A 281 43.43 1.29 7.56
CA ASP A 281 43.10 1.19 6.13
C ASP A 281 43.76 -0.03 5.46
N ASP A 282 44.75 -0.65 6.12
CA ASP A 282 45.37 -1.90 5.66
C ASP A 282 44.49 -3.13 5.90
N MET A 283 43.42 -3.01 6.69
CA MET A 283 42.47 -4.09 6.92
C MET A 283 41.59 -4.31 5.68
N TYR A 284 41.48 -5.57 5.25
CA TYR A 284 40.78 -5.94 4.03
C TYR A 284 39.97 -7.24 4.19
N ILE A 285 38.70 -7.16 3.81
CA ILE A 285 37.80 -8.30 3.62
C ILE A 285 37.31 -8.27 2.18
N GLU A 286 37.36 -9.42 1.52
CA GLU A 286 36.82 -9.61 0.18
C GLU A 286 35.29 -9.63 0.26
N VAL A 287 34.63 -8.65 -0.34
CA VAL A 287 33.17 -8.55 -0.36
C VAL A 287 32.66 -9.27 -1.61
N SER A 288 32.03 -10.44 -1.44
CA SER A 288 31.37 -11.12 -2.56
C SER A 288 30.05 -10.43 -2.94
N PRO A 289 29.51 -10.65 -4.15
CA PRO A 289 28.15 -10.21 -4.50
C PRO A 289 27.06 -10.82 -3.59
N LYS A 290 27.38 -11.92 -2.91
CA LYS A 290 26.53 -12.53 -1.88
C LYS A 290 26.69 -11.86 -0.51
N ASP A 291 27.77 -11.13 -0.24
CA ASP A 291 27.98 -10.43 1.05
C ASP A 291 27.31 -9.05 1.11
N THR A 292 27.05 -8.48 -0.07
CA THR A 292 26.00 -7.46 -0.25
C THR A 292 24.58 -8.00 0.03
N CYS A 293 24.39 -9.32 0.00
CA CYS A 293 23.10 -10.00 0.19
C CYS A 293 22.96 -10.64 1.60
N SER A 294 24.05 -11.12 2.21
CA SER A 294 24.06 -11.78 3.53
C SER A 294 24.03 -10.80 4.71
N SER A 295 24.47 -9.55 4.52
CA SER A 295 24.24 -8.47 5.49
C SER A 295 22.79 -7.95 5.50
N VAL A 296 21.94 -8.48 4.60
CA VAL A 296 20.50 -8.18 4.48
C VAL A 296 19.63 -9.29 5.07
N SER A 297 20.19 -10.46 5.40
CA SER A 297 19.39 -11.64 5.78
C SER A 297 18.97 -11.72 7.24
N ASP A 298 19.44 -10.83 8.13
CA ASP A 298 18.93 -10.76 9.50
C ASP A 298 17.76 -9.78 9.58
N GLY A 299 16.58 -10.29 9.21
CA GLY A 299 15.27 -9.78 9.62
C GLY A 299 15.04 -8.28 9.41
N LEU A 300 14.80 -7.85 8.16
CA LEU A 300 13.83 -6.82 7.73
C LEU A 300 14.04 -6.47 6.24
N CYS A 301 13.18 -7.04 5.38
CA CYS A 301 12.86 -6.68 3.98
C CYS A 301 13.98 -6.72 2.91
N GLY A 302 13.75 -7.53 1.87
CA GLY A 302 14.70 -7.93 0.85
C GLY A 302 15.04 -6.91 -0.23
N ILE A 303 16.22 -7.10 -0.82
CA ILE A 303 16.63 -6.52 -2.09
C ILE A 303 17.15 -7.68 -2.93
N SER A 304 16.63 -7.83 -4.15
CA SER A 304 17.15 -8.81 -5.12
C SER A 304 18.39 -8.22 -5.80
N ASP A 305 19.44 -9.03 -6.05
CA ASP A 305 20.71 -8.63 -6.68
C ASP A 305 20.59 -8.15 -8.15
N TYR A 306 19.39 -7.84 -8.63
CA TYR A 306 19.15 -7.40 -10.00
C TYR A 306 19.50 -5.91 -10.19
N LYS A 307 20.45 -5.63 -11.10
CA LYS A 307 20.77 -4.27 -11.53
C LYS A 307 19.99 -3.92 -12.80
N CYS A 308 19.09 -2.95 -12.69
CA CYS A 308 18.29 -2.46 -13.82
C CYS A 308 19.18 -2.00 -14.98
N THR A 309 19.04 -2.62 -16.16
CA THR A 309 19.79 -2.23 -17.36
C THR A 309 19.04 -1.23 -18.25
N LEU A 310 17.76 -0.97 -17.93
CA LEU A 310 16.90 -0.04 -18.67
C LEU A 310 17.38 1.40 -18.56
N SER A 311 17.26 2.14 -19.67
CA SER A 311 17.47 3.60 -19.67
C SER A 311 16.48 4.33 -18.76
N LYS A 312 16.80 5.54 -18.28
CA LYS A 312 15.87 6.35 -17.46
C LYS A 312 14.53 6.61 -18.15
N GLU A 313 14.56 6.80 -19.47
CA GLU A 313 13.36 6.97 -20.28
C GLU A 313 12.49 5.71 -20.24
N THR A 314 13.08 4.54 -20.49
CA THR A 314 12.34 3.28 -20.48
C THR A 314 11.88 2.89 -19.08
N GLN A 315 12.61 3.26 -18.02
CA GLN A 315 12.14 3.11 -16.64
C GLN A 315 10.89 3.96 -16.35
N ALA A 316 10.80 5.18 -16.90
CA ALA A 316 9.60 5.99 -16.77
C ALA A 316 8.40 5.36 -17.49
N ILE A 317 8.62 4.74 -18.66
CA ILE A 317 7.59 3.97 -19.37
C ILE A 317 7.19 2.73 -18.56
N ALA A 318 8.16 1.99 -18.00
CA ALA A 318 7.91 0.81 -17.16
C ALA A 318 7.09 1.18 -15.91
N LEU A 319 7.40 2.30 -15.26
CA LEU A 319 6.63 2.82 -14.13
C LEU A 319 5.20 3.19 -14.55
N ALA A 320 5.03 3.89 -15.67
CA ALA A 320 3.73 4.37 -16.13
C ALA A 320 2.81 3.25 -16.67
N GLU A 321 3.36 2.33 -17.47
CA GLU A 321 2.57 1.28 -18.15
C GLU A 321 2.50 -0.04 -17.37
N LEU A 322 3.56 -0.39 -16.64
CA LEU A 322 3.72 -1.68 -15.97
C LEU A 322 3.70 -1.59 -14.44
N ARG A 323 3.72 -0.36 -13.87
CA ARG A 323 3.86 -0.12 -12.42
C ARG A 323 5.17 -0.67 -11.85
N GLU A 324 6.20 -0.68 -12.68
CA GLU A 324 7.52 -1.20 -12.31
C GLU A 324 8.38 -0.09 -11.69
N ASP A 325 8.61 -0.18 -10.37
CA ASP A 325 9.69 0.52 -9.67
C ASP A 325 10.68 -0.48 -9.05
N GLU A 326 11.79 0.03 -8.52
CA GLU A 326 12.86 -0.80 -7.96
C GLU A 326 12.39 -1.67 -6.78
N ASN A 327 11.56 -1.13 -5.89
CA ASN A 327 11.03 -1.88 -4.75
C ASN A 327 10.08 -2.98 -5.24
N MET A 328 9.15 -2.64 -6.13
CA MET A 328 8.19 -3.59 -6.67
C MET A 328 8.88 -4.73 -7.42
N ARG A 329 9.92 -4.40 -8.18
CA ARG A 329 10.72 -5.38 -8.90
C ARG A 329 11.37 -6.38 -7.95
N ASN A 330 12.05 -5.86 -6.93
CA ASN A 330 12.76 -6.69 -5.96
C ASN A 330 11.81 -7.59 -5.17
N GLN A 331 10.72 -7.02 -4.66
CA GLN A 331 9.71 -7.77 -3.91
C GLN A 331 9.04 -8.85 -4.77
N SER A 332 8.66 -8.50 -6.00
CA SER A 332 7.98 -9.42 -6.92
C SER A 332 8.91 -10.55 -7.35
N LEU A 333 10.19 -10.28 -7.59
CA LEU A 333 11.19 -11.31 -7.88
C LEU A 333 11.37 -12.27 -6.71
N GLU A 334 11.46 -11.75 -5.49
CA GLU A 334 11.58 -12.58 -4.29
C GLU A 334 10.35 -13.48 -4.08
N GLN A 335 9.15 -12.90 -4.16
CA GLN A 335 7.91 -13.65 -4.03
C GLN A 335 7.73 -14.70 -5.13
N PHE A 336 8.09 -14.37 -6.37
CA PHE A 336 7.98 -15.29 -7.49
C PHE A 336 8.95 -16.46 -7.36
N ARG A 337 10.19 -16.21 -6.93
CA ARG A 337 11.16 -17.27 -6.60
C ARG A 337 10.67 -18.17 -5.47
N ALA A 338 10.16 -17.57 -4.39
CA ALA A 338 9.65 -18.32 -3.25
C ALA A 338 8.47 -19.23 -3.66
N TRP A 339 7.61 -18.77 -4.58
CA TRP A 339 6.54 -19.58 -5.13
C TRP A 339 7.06 -20.74 -5.99
N ILE A 340 8.00 -20.50 -6.91
CA ILE A 340 8.60 -21.57 -7.74
C ILE A 340 9.23 -22.65 -6.87
N LEU A 341 9.97 -22.27 -5.83
CA LEU A 341 10.63 -23.21 -4.91
C LEU A 341 9.65 -24.05 -4.09
N LYS A 342 8.47 -23.50 -3.78
CA LYS A 342 7.42 -24.20 -3.01
C LYS A 342 6.46 -25.01 -3.89
N HIS A 343 6.45 -24.78 -5.19
CA HIS A 343 5.48 -25.42 -6.08
C HIS A 343 5.76 -26.92 -6.23
N PRO A 344 4.78 -27.81 -5.98
CA PRO A 344 5.03 -29.25 -5.91
C PRO A 344 5.52 -29.85 -7.24
N SER A 345 4.90 -29.43 -8.35
CA SER A 345 5.13 -30.01 -9.68
C SER A 345 6.22 -29.36 -10.52
N ILE A 346 6.73 -28.16 -10.16
CA ILE A 346 7.72 -27.45 -10.99
C ILE A 346 9.12 -27.92 -10.60
N LYS A 347 9.91 -28.39 -11.56
CA LYS A 347 11.28 -28.90 -11.38
C LYS A 347 12.24 -28.18 -12.33
N HIS A 348 13.43 -27.88 -11.83
CA HIS A 348 14.54 -27.32 -12.63
C HIS A 348 14.20 -26.02 -13.39
N CYS A 349 13.21 -25.25 -12.92
CA CYS A 349 12.83 -23.98 -13.54
C CYS A 349 13.88 -22.90 -13.26
N ARG A 350 14.19 -22.08 -14.28
CA ARG A 350 15.05 -20.90 -14.13
C ARG A 350 14.43 -19.90 -13.16
N THR A 351 15.27 -19.32 -12.28
CA THR A 351 14.86 -18.35 -11.25
C THR A 351 15.70 -17.07 -11.28
N ASP A 352 16.55 -16.92 -12.30
CA ASP A 352 17.31 -15.69 -12.54
C ASP A 352 16.35 -14.51 -12.86
N PRO A 353 16.70 -13.28 -12.43
CA PRO A 353 15.87 -12.10 -12.70
C PRO A 353 15.53 -11.93 -14.19
N GLU A 354 16.50 -12.15 -15.09
CA GLU A 354 16.36 -11.96 -16.53
C GLU A 354 15.28 -12.86 -17.15
N PHE A 355 15.10 -14.05 -16.58
CA PHE A 355 14.02 -14.97 -16.93
C PHE A 355 12.67 -14.56 -16.32
N LEU A 356 12.62 -14.34 -15.00
CA LEU A 356 11.36 -14.07 -14.29
C LEU A 356 10.72 -12.73 -14.67
N LEU A 357 11.53 -11.71 -14.97
CA LEU A 357 11.04 -10.41 -15.40
C LEU A 357 10.25 -10.46 -16.71
N ARG A 358 10.48 -11.44 -17.58
CA ARG A 358 9.71 -11.66 -18.82
C ARG A 358 8.22 -11.80 -18.50
N PHE A 359 7.91 -12.63 -17.51
CA PHE A 359 6.55 -12.92 -17.08
C PHE A 359 5.96 -11.78 -16.25
N LEU A 360 6.75 -11.20 -15.33
CA LEU A 360 6.30 -10.08 -14.50
C LEU A 360 5.96 -8.85 -15.35
N ARG A 361 6.85 -8.44 -16.27
CA ARG A 361 6.64 -7.27 -17.15
C ARG A 361 5.45 -7.47 -18.09
N THR A 362 5.33 -8.65 -18.70
CA THR A 362 4.19 -8.97 -19.58
C THR A 362 2.86 -8.89 -18.87
N ASN A 363 2.83 -9.28 -17.59
CA ASN A 363 1.64 -9.26 -16.74
C ASN A 363 1.55 -8.03 -15.83
N LYS A 364 2.28 -6.94 -16.15
CA LYS A 364 2.24 -5.66 -15.42
C LYS A 364 2.43 -5.83 -13.90
N PHE A 365 3.39 -6.67 -13.52
CA PHE A 365 3.73 -7.02 -12.14
C PHE A 365 2.59 -7.65 -11.32
N SER A 366 1.57 -8.20 -11.99
CA SER A 366 0.59 -9.10 -11.35
C SER A 366 1.23 -10.47 -11.12
N LEU A 367 1.62 -10.74 -9.88
CA LEU A 367 2.30 -11.98 -9.50
C LEU A 367 1.49 -13.22 -9.87
N LEU A 368 0.18 -13.22 -9.60
CA LEU A 368 -0.70 -14.36 -9.87
C LEU A 368 -0.83 -14.65 -11.38
N MET A 369 -0.96 -13.59 -12.21
CA MET A 369 -1.02 -13.76 -13.67
C MET A 369 0.34 -14.20 -14.23
N ALA A 370 1.45 -13.71 -13.65
CA ALA A 370 2.79 -14.14 -14.04
C ALA A 370 3.04 -15.61 -13.70
N GLN A 371 2.56 -16.09 -12.54
CA GLN A 371 2.61 -17.49 -12.13
C GLN A 371 1.80 -18.40 -13.06
N ASP A 372 0.57 -18.01 -13.39
CA ASP A 372 -0.28 -18.76 -14.34
C ASP A 372 0.36 -18.83 -15.73
N MET A 373 0.88 -17.70 -16.23
CA MET A 373 1.57 -17.66 -17.52
C MET A 373 2.83 -18.54 -17.53
N LEU A 374 3.63 -18.55 -16.44
CA LEU A 374 4.78 -19.46 -16.33
C LEU A 374 4.34 -20.93 -16.30
N LYS A 375 3.25 -21.26 -15.60
CA LYS A 375 2.68 -22.62 -15.60
C LYS A 375 2.30 -23.03 -17.02
N ARG A 376 1.54 -22.20 -17.74
CA ARG A 376 1.11 -22.45 -19.12
C ARG A 376 2.29 -22.55 -20.09
N TYR A 377 3.31 -21.71 -19.91
CA TYR A 377 4.55 -21.77 -20.67
C TYR A 377 5.23 -23.14 -20.50
N LEU A 378 5.42 -23.62 -19.26
CA LEU A 378 6.02 -24.92 -18.99
C LEU A 378 5.16 -26.08 -19.51
N GLN A 379 3.83 -26.00 -19.35
CA GLN A 379 2.89 -27.01 -19.86
C GLN A 379 2.92 -27.11 -21.39
N ALA A 380 2.94 -25.98 -22.09
CA ALA A 380 3.02 -25.95 -23.55
C ALA A 380 4.30 -26.65 -24.05
N ARG A 381 5.43 -26.41 -23.38
CA ARG A 381 6.72 -27.05 -23.70
C ARG A 381 6.70 -28.57 -23.60
N GLN A 382 5.80 -29.14 -22.78
CA GLN A 382 5.65 -30.59 -22.65
C GLN A 382 4.56 -31.20 -23.51
N LEU A 383 3.41 -30.54 -23.58
CA LEU A 383 2.26 -31.03 -24.34
C LEU A 383 2.48 -30.95 -25.85
N SER A 384 3.37 -30.06 -26.30
CA SER A 384 3.73 -29.88 -27.71
C SER A 384 5.25 -29.76 -27.85
N SER A 385 5.97 -30.79 -27.35
CA SER A 385 7.44 -30.88 -27.41
C SER A 385 7.99 -30.60 -28.82
N ASP A 386 7.30 -31.10 -29.85
CA ASP A 386 7.71 -30.95 -31.25
C ASP A 386 7.67 -29.49 -31.75
N TRP A 387 7.14 -28.54 -30.98
CA TRP A 387 7.10 -27.10 -31.29
C TRP A 387 8.06 -26.28 -30.44
N PHE A 388 8.37 -26.76 -29.23
CA PHE A 388 8.99 -25.96 -28.17
C PHE A 388 10.30 -26.52 -27.63
N GLN A 389 10.61 -27.79 -27.91
CA GLN A 389 11.86 -28.43 -27.54
C GLN A 389 12.83 -28.52 -28.72
N ASN A 390 14.11 -28.73 -28.42
CA ASN A 390 15.20 -28.80 -29.38
C ASN A 390 15.25 -27.52 -30.26
N LEU A 391 15.21 -26.36 -29.62
CA LEU A 391 15.32 -25.06 -30.29
C LEU A 391 16.79 -24.81 -30.69
N ASP A 392 17.22 -25.45 -31.76
CA ASP A 392 18.60 -25.39 -32.27
C ASP A 392 18.64 -24.86 -33.70
N ILE A 393 19.44 -23.82 -33.95
CA ILE A 393 19.68 -23.27 -35.28
C ILE A 393 20.53 -24.19 -36.15
N ASP A 394 21.24 -25.16 -35.56
CA ASP A 394 22.02 -26.15 -36.32
C ASP A 394 21.16 -27.35 -36.76
N ASP A 395 19.87 -27.39 -36.43
CA ASP A 395 18.92 -28.33 -37.04
C ASP A 395 18.78 -27.98 -38.53
N PRO A 396 19.12 -28.88 -39.47
CA PRO A 396 19.15 -28.56 -40.90
C PRO A 396 17.81 -28.08 -41.46
N ALA A 397 16.69 -28.51 -40.87
CA ALA A 397 15.37 -28.06 -41.30
C ALA A 397 15.09 -26.64 -40.79
N VAL A 398 15.39 -26.37 -39.52
CA VAL A 398 15.21 -25.03 -38.92
C VAL A 398 16.14 -24.01 -39.58
N GLU A 399 17.41 -24.36 -39.81
CA GLU A 399 18.37 -23.48 -40.49
C GLU A 399 17.86 -23.10 -41.88
N ALA A 400 17.42 -24.08 -42.66
CA ALA A 400 16.93 -23.85 -44.01
C ALA A 400 15.62 -23.03 -44.05
N ILE A 401 14.75 -23.16 -43.05
CA ILE A 401 13.53 -22.33 -42.92
C ILE A 401 13.92 -20.87 -42.58
N ILE A 402 14.89 -20.65 -41.70
CA ILE A 402 15.38 -19.30 -41.41
C ILE A 402 16.10 -18.70 -42.63
N ASP A 403 16.91 -19.49 -43.34
CA ASP A 403 17.62 -19.08 -44.56
C ASP A 403 16.70 -18.68 -45.70
N SER A 404 15.48 -19.23 -45.77
CA SER A 404 14.50 -18.83 -46.78
C SER A 404 13.94 -17.42 -46.52
N GLY A 405 14.10 -16.87 -45.32
CA GLY A 405 13.50 -15.59 -44.92
C GLY A 405 12.07 -15.73 -44.43
N PHE A 406 11.67 -16.91 -43.94
CA PHE A 406 10.35 -17.14 -43.36
C PHE A 406 10.06 -16.22 -42.16
N ILE A 407 11.02 -16.05 -41.24
CA ILE A 407 10.87 -15.19 -40.06
C ILE A 407 12.22 -14.63 -39.62
N PHE A 408 12.27 -13.31 -39.36
CA PHE A 408 13.47 -12.63 -38.85
C PHE A 408 13.12 -11.30 -38.17
N PRO A 409 13.87 -10.89 -37.13
CA PRO A 409 13.74 -9.56 -36.53
C PRO A 409 14.42 -8.51 -37.40
N LEU A 410 13.83 -7.32 -37.46
CA LEU A 410 14.43 -6.17 -38.13
C LEU A 410 15.55 -5.55 -37.25
N PRO A 411 16.63 -5.01 -37.85
CA PRO A 411 17.73 -4.38 -37.11
C PRO A 411 17.25 -3.19 -36.27
N GLU A 412 16.47 -2.32 -36.90
CA GLU A 412 15.93 -1.11 -36.31
C GLU A 412 14.62 -1.36 -35.55
N LYS A 413 14.33 -0.49 -34.58
CA LYS A 413 13.06 -0.47 -33.84
C LYS A 413 12.05 0.41 -34.56
N ASP A 414 10.75 0.23 -34.29
CA ASP A 414 9.74 1.16 -34.81
C ASP A 414 9.78 2.54 -34.13
N GLN A 415 8.93 3.45 -34.59
CA GLN A 415 8.81 4.82 -34.08
C GLN A 415 8.45 4.92 -32.58
N TYR A 416 8.03 3.82 -31.95
CA TYR A 416 7.72 3.74 -30.52
C TYR A 416 8.83 3.03 -29.72
N GLY A 417 9.94 2.65 -30.39
CA GLY A 417 11.04 1.90 -29.80
C GLY A 417 10.73 0.42 -29.61
N ARG A 418 9.76 -0.13 -30.33
CA ARG A 418 9.37 -1.55 -30.24
C ARG A 418 10.20 -2.40 -31.18
N ARG A 419 10.51 -3.63 -30.78
CA ARG A 419 11.19 -4.58 -31.67
C ARG A 419 10.24 -5.05 -32.77
N VAL A 420 10.66 -4.92 -34.01
CA VAL A 420 9.86 -5.35 -35.17
C VAL A 420 10.29 -6.75 -35.61
N ILE A 421 9.33 -7.66 -35.76
CA ILE A 421 9.56 -9.02 -36.27
C ILE A 421 8.76 -9.18 -37.55
N MET A 422 9.44 -9.54 -38.64
CA MET A 422 8.82 -9.78 -39.93
C MET A 422 8.74 -11.26 -40.24
N SER A 423 7.61 -11.69 -40.78
CA SER A 423 7.41 -13.04 -41.29
C SER A 423 6.81 -13.01 -42.70
N CYS A 424 7.42 -13.77 -43.60
CA CYS A 424 7.03 -13.86 -45.00
C CYS A 424 6.57 -15.30 -45.28
N ILE A 425 5.26 -15.52 -45.28
CA ILE A 425 4.72 -16.90 -45.34
C ILE A 425 5.05 -17.60 -46.66
N GLY A 426 5.11 -16.86 -47.78
CA GLY A 426 5.42 -17.41 -49.10
C GLY A 426 6.87 -17.91 -49.26
N GLN A 427 7.75 -17.61 -48.31
CA GLN A 427 9.11 -18.16 -48.28
C GLN A 427 9.20 -19.53 -47.60
N PHE A 428 8.12 -19.99 -46.96
CA PHE A 428 8.04 -21.33 -46.41
C PHE A 428 7.65 -22.33 -47.50
N ASP A 429 8.30 -23.48 -47.56
CA ASP A 429 7.94 -24.55 -48.50
C ASP A 429 7.05 -25.61 -47.79
N PRO A 430 5.73 -25.63 -48.03
CA PRO A 430 4.80 -26.54 -47.38
C PRO A 430 4.88 -27.98 -47.90
N HIS A 431 5.65 -28.24 -48.96
CA HIS A 431 5.88 -29.58 -49.49
C HIS A 431 7.16 -30.22 -48.95
N LYS A 432 8.09 -29.40 -48.45
CA LYS A 432 9.38 -29.84 -47.90
C LYS A 432 9.39 -29.92 -46.38
N TYR A 433 8.68 -29.03 -45.69
CA TYR A 433 8.72 -28.90 -44.23
C TYR A 433 7.33 -29.04 -43.60
N THR A 434 7.30 -29.50 -42.34
CA THR A 434 6.05 -29.70 -41.59
C THR A 434 5.62 -28.46 -40.81
N GLY A 435 4.34 -28.40 -40.41
CA GLY A 435 3.84 -27.36 -39.51
C GLY A 435 4.60 -27.31 -38.18
N SER A 436 5.01 -28.44 -37.62
CA SER A 436 5.84 -28.48 -36.41
C SER A 436 7.23 -27.86 -36.61
N GLN A 437 7.88 -28.09 -37.75
CA GLN A 437 9.16 -27.44 -38.08
C GLN A 437 9.00 -25.93 -38.26
N MET A 438 7.90 -25.49 -38.89
CA MET A 438 7.53 -24.07 -38.98
C MET A 438 7.38 -23.45 -37.59
N MET A 439 6.65 -24.12 -36.69
CA MET A 439 6.46 -23.66 -35.30
C MET A 439 7.78 -23.64 -34.52
N ARG A 440 8.66 -24.63 -34.68
CA ARG A 440 10.00 -24.62 -34.04
C ARG A 440 10.83 -23.43 -34.49
N ALA A 441 10.86 -23.12 -35.80
CA ALA A 441 11.58 -21.96 -36.32
C ALA A 441 11.01 -20.64 -35.77
N GLN A 442 9.68 -20.54 -35.65
CA GLN A 442 9.01 -19.36 -35.09
C GLN A 442 9.26 -19.20 -33.59
N THR A 443 9.15 -20.28 -32.81
CA THR A 443 9.48 -20.29 -31.37
C THR A 443 10.94 -19.92 -31.14
N LEU A 444 11.87 -20.50 -31.91
CA LEU A 444 13.30 -20.19 -31.84
C LEU A 444 13.52 -18.68 -32.03
N ALA A 445 12.83 -18.07 -33.00
CA ALA A 445 12.97 -16.64 -33.27
C ALA A 445 12.43 -15.76 -32.14
N PHE A 446 11.32 -16.14 -31.52
CA PHE A 446 10.74 -15.42 -30.39
C PHE A 446 11.61 -15.53 -29.13
N GLU A 447 12.07 -16.72 -28.77
CA GLU A 447 12.95 -16.94 -27.61
C GLU A 447 14.30 -16.20 -27.75
N ALA A 448 14.81 -16.05 -28.97
CA ALA A 448 16.04 -15.31 -29.21
C ALA A 448 15.93 -13.80 -28.89
N VAL A 449 14.73 -13.22 -28.92
CA VAL A 449 14.52 -11.77 -28.71
C VAL A 449 13.83 -11.44 -27.39
N ILE A 450 13.17 -12.40 -26.74
CA ILE A 450 12.34 -12.20 -25.54
C ILE A 450 13.12 -11.72 -24.30
N GLY A 451 14.40 -12.09 -24.21
CA GLY A 451 15.27 -11.75 -23.07
C GLY A 451 15.72 -10.29 -23.00
N ASP A 452 15.51 -9.50 -24.05
CA ASP A 452 15.90 -8.08 -24.08
C ASP A 452 14.93 -7.22 -23.26
N GLU A 453 15.43 -6.57 -22.22
CA GLU A 453 14.62 -5.83 -21.24
C GLU A 453 13.88 -4.65 -21.85
N GLU A 454 14.51 -3.93 -22.79
CA GLU A 454 13.89 -2.80 -23.48
C GLU A 454 12.67 -3.28 -24.28
N ASN A 455 12.78 -4.45 -24.92
CA ASN A 455 11.67 -5.04 -25.66
C ASN A 455 10.58 -5.60 -24.73
N GLN A 456 10.93 -6.09 -23.53
CA GLN A 456 9.93 -6.52 -22.52
C GLN A 456 9.05 -5.36 -22.04
N VAL A 457 9.60 -4.14 -21.97
CA VAL A 457 8.86 -2.93 -21.57
C VAL A 457 8.08 -2.33 -22.74
N ARG A 458 8.76 -2.07 -23.87
CA ARG A 458 8.15 -1.36 -25.00
C ARG A 458 7.23 -2.26 -25.83
N GLY A 459 7.47 -3.56 -25.83
CA GLY A 459 6.71 -4.56 -26.57
C GLY A 459 7.18 -4.76 -28.01
N TYR A 460 6.35 -5.48 -28.78
CA TYR A 460 6.68 -5.97 -30.11
C TYR A 460 5.67 -5.51 -31.17
N THR A 461 6.18 -5.27 -32.37
CA THR A 461 5.40 -5.01 -33.58
C THR A 461 5.65 -6.13 -34.58
N TYR A 462 4.59 -6.81 -35.04
CA TYR A 462 4.70 -7.90 -36.01
C TYR A 462 4.31 -7.43 -37.40
N VAL A 463 5.04 -7.86 -38.43
CA VAL A 463 4.74 -7.57 -39.84
C VAL A 463 4.65 -8.89 -40.59
N TYR A 464 3.45 -9.25 -41.02
CA TYR A 464 3.18 -10.49 -41.75
C TYR A 464 2.87 -10.21 -43.21
N ASP A 465 3.75 -10.66 -44.10
CA ASP A 465 3.46 -10.74 -45.53
C ASP A 465 2.78 -12.07 -45.84
N PHE A 466 1.54 -11.99 -46.31
CA PHE A 466 0.77 -13.15 -46.78
C PHE A 466 0.92 -13.41 -48.28
N SER A 467 1.80 -12.69 -48.98
CA SER A 467 2.14 -13.00 -50.35
C SER A 467 2.67 -14.45 -50.47
N GLY A 468 2.23 -15.16 -51.50
CA GLY A 468 2.58 -16.57 -51.71
C GLY A 468 1.86 -17.57 -50.81
N LEU A 469 0.93 -17.16 -49.93
CA LEU A 469 0.13 -18.10 -49.15
C LEU A 469 -0.76 -18.97 -50.06
N THR A 470 -0.60 -20.30 -49.97
CA THR A 470 -1.37 -21.29 -50.74
C THR A 470 -2.22 -22.19 -49.82
N MET A 471 -3.12 -22.98 -50.41
CA MET A 471 -3.89 -23.99 -49.65
C MET A 471 -3.00 -25.05 -49.00
N SER A 472 -1.84 -25.37 -49.61
CA SER A 472 -0.88 -26.32 -49.02
C SER A 472 -0.31 -25.82 -47.69
N HIS A 473 -0.08 -24.50 -47.56
CA HIS A 473 0.31 -23.89 -46.28
C HIS A 473 -0.80 -24.02 -45.23
N LEU A 474 -2.05 -23.72 -45.62
CA LEU A 474 -3.19 -23.80 -44.71
C LEU A 474 -3.48 -25.23 -44.25
N SER A 475 -3.15 -26.24 -45.06
CA SER A 475 -3.32 -27.66 -44.69
C SER A 475 -2.27 -28.19 -43.71
N LEU A 476 -1.22 -27.42 -43.39
CA LEU A 476 -0.21 -27.82 -42.39
C LEU A 476 -0.74 -27.81 -40.96
N PHE A 477 -1.82 -27.08 -40.71
CA PHE A 477 -2.44 -26.96 -39.41
C PHE A 477 -3.91 -27.36 -39.47
N SER A 478 -4.28 -28.32 -38.63
CA SER A 478 -5.68 -28.61 -38.32
C SER A 478 -6.32 -27.45 -37.55
N LEU A 479 -7.66 -27.39 -37.50
CA LEU A 479 -8.37 -26.39 -36.69
C LEU A 479 -7.98 -26.48 -35.20
N THR A 480 -7.69 -27.69 -34.71
CA THR A 480 -7.18 -27.93 -33.34
C THR A 480 -5.79 -27.32 -33.15
N GLU A 481 -4.89 -27.45 -34.12
CA GLU A 481 -3.58 -26.83 -34.04
C GLU A 481 -3.65 -25.30 -34.14
N ILE A 482 -4.55 -24.76 -34.98
CA ILE A 482 -4.80 -23.30 -35.01
C ILE A 482 -5.27 -22.80 -33.64
N ARG A 483 -6.15 -23.55 -32.96
CA ARG A 483 -6.58 -23.23 -31.59
C ARG A 483 -5.41 -23.29 -30.59
N LYS A 484 -4.52 -24.28 -30.70
CA LYS A 484 -3.27 -24.34 -29.91
C LYS A 484 -2.41 -23.09 -30.11
N VAL A 485 -2.17 -22.72 -31.37
CA VAL A 485 -1.36 -21.55 -31.73
C VAL A 485 -1.97 -20.27 -31.14
N VAL A 486 -3.27 -20.06 -31.31
CA VAL A 486 -3.96 -18.88 -30.76
C VAL A 486 -3.90 -18.85 -29.23
N ASN A 487 -4.16 -19.97 -28.55
CA ASN A 487 -4.08 -20.03 -27.09
C ASN A 487 -2.65 -19.72 -26.59
N TRP A 488 -1.64 -20.27 -27.25
CA TRP A 488 -0.24 -20.04 -26.92
C TRP A 488 0.17 -18.56 -27.13
N ILE A 489 -0.20 -17.95 -28.24
CA ILE A 489 0.08 -16.52 -28.51
C ILE A 489 -0.55 -15.62 -27.45
N GLN A 490 -1.75 -15.94 -26.97
CA GLN A 490 -2.47 -15.10 -26.01
C GLN A 490 -2.04 -15.29 -24.56
N ASN A 491 -1.76 -16.54 -24.16
CA ASN A 491 -1.64 -16.93 -22.75
C ASN A 491 -0.34 -17.67 -22.42
N GLY A 492 0.43 -18.09 -23.41
CA GLY A 492 1.56 -19.01 -23.24
C GLY A 492 2.95 -18.38 -23.44
N ILE A 493 3.07 -17.30 -24.21
CA ILE A 493 4.37 -16.65 -24.46
C ILE A 493 4.48 -15.29 -23.74
N PRO A 494 5.57 -15.02 -22.98
CA PRO A 494 5.74 -13.76 -22.27
C PRO A 494 6.22 -12.62 -23.21
N MET A 495 5.47 -12.35 -24.28
CA MET A 495 5.73 -11.27 -25.23
C MET A 495 4.53 -10.32 -25.32
N GLN A 496 4.78 -9.02 -25.13
CA GLN A 496 3.74 -8.00 -25.26
C GLN A 496 3.54 -7.59 -26.72
N GLN A 497 2.61 -8.23 -27.42
CA GLN A 497 2.14 -7.75 -28.71
C GLN A 497 1.45 -6.38 -28.55
N LYS A 498 2.03 -5.34 -29.16
CA LYS A 498 1.41 -4.01 -29.20
C LYS A 498 0.67 -3.79 -30.52
N MET A 499 1.23 -4.26 -31.63
CA MET A 499 0.61 -4.20 -32.96
C MET A 499 1.04 -5.38 -33.84
N ALA A 500 0.16 -5.84 -34.72
CA ALA A 500 0.45 -6.77 -35.79
C ALA A 500 -0.16 -6.27 -37.11
N TYR A 501 0.67 -6.15 -38.14
CA TYR A 501 0.30 -5.69 -39.46
C TYR A 501 0.31 -6.84 -40.45
N LEU A 502 -0.86 -7.16 -41.00
CA LEU A 502 -1.03 -8.23 -41.98
C LEU A 502 -1.29 -7.58 -43.33
N PHE A 503 -0.57 -7.97 -44.38
CA PHE A 503 -0.81 -7.45 -45.73
C PHE A 503 -0.71 -8.54 -46.79
N ASN A 504 -1.21 -8.24 -48.00
CA ASN A 504 -1.28 -9.18 -49.13
C ASN A 504 -2.07 -10.47 -48.83
N VAL A 505 -3.06 -10.42 -47.95
CA VAL A 505 -3.91 -11.58 -47.62
C VAL A 505 -4.70 -12.04 -48.85
N PRO A 506 -4.53 -13.28 -49.34
CA PRO A 506 -5.26 -13.75 -50.50
C PRO A 506 -6.70 -14.16 -50.12
N LYS A 507 -7.64 -14.02 -51.07
CA LYS A 507 -9.09 -14.20 -50.82
C LYS A 507 -9.46 -15.59 -50.28
N ASN A 508 -8.72 -16.62 -50.67
CA ASN A 508 -8.93 -17.99 -50.20
C ASN A 508 -8.53 -18.20 -48.72
N ALA A 509 -7.62 -17.36 -48.19
CA ALA A 509 -7.16 -17.44 -46.81
C ALA A 509 -8.05 -16.66 -45.82
N THR A 510 -8.92 -15.77 -46.32
CA THR A 510 -9.76 -14.91 -45.48
C THR A 510 -10.59 -15.70 -44.49
N LYS A 511 -11.16 -16.86 -44.88
CA LYS A 511 -11.95 -17.71 -43.96
C LYS A 511 -11.14 -18.27 -42.78
N VAL A 512 -9.87 -18.63 -43.02
CA VAL A 512 -9.00 -19.17 -41.96
C VAL A 512 -8.54 -18.05 -41.03
N ILE A 513 -8.30 -16.85 -41.57
CA ILE A 513 -7.98 -15.66 -40.77
C ILE A 513 -9.19 -15.23 -39.96
N ASP A 514 -10.39 -15.20 -40.54
CA ASP A 514 -11.64 -14.87 -39.83
C ASP A 514 -11.91 -15.87 -38.70
N PHE A 515 -11.69 -17.17 -38.96
CA PHE A 515 -11.72 -18.20 -37.93
C PHE A 515 -10.70 -17.88 -36.82
N SER A 516 -9.44 -17.64 -37.16
CA SER A 516 -8.37 -17.32 -36.18
C SER A 516 -8.69 -16.04 -35.38
N MET A 517 -9.20 -15.00 -36.03
CA MET A 517 -9.67 -13.76 -35.40
C MET A 517 -10.84 -14.00 -34.45
N SER A 518 -11.74 -14.95 -34.76
CA SER A 518 -12.85 -15.32 -33.85
C SER A 518 -12.37 -15.95 -32.54
N LEU A 519 -11.19 -16.59 -32.55
CA LEU A 519 -10.58 -17.23 -31.38
C LEU A 519 -9.82 -16.23 -30.47
N LEU A 520 -9.54 -15.02 -30.99
CA LEU A 520 -8.80 -14.01 -30.27
C LEU A 520 -9.69 -13.22 -29.30
N ASN A 521 -9.13 -12.85 -28.16
CA ASN A 521 -9.75 -11.89 -27.24
C ASN A 521 -9.68 -10.46 -27.81
N ASP A 522 -10.49 -9.58 -27.26
CA ASP A 522 -10.67 -8.23 -27.81
C ASP A 522 -9.36 -7.42 -27.80
N LYS A 523 -8.52 -7.60 -26.76
CA LYS A 523 -7.19 -6.97 -26.68
C LYS A 523 -6.31 -7.34 -27.89
N PHE A 524 -6.28 -8.60 -28.29
CA PHE A 524 -5.50 -9.02 -29.46
C PHE A 524 -6.16 -8.60 -30.78
N LYS A 525 -7.48 -8.69 -30.90
CA LYS A 525 -8.22 -8.21 -32.08
C LYS A 525 -7.94 -6.74 -32.37
N ASP A 526 -7.99 -5.89 -31.36
CA ASP A 526 -7.73 -4.45 -31.48
C ASP A 526 -6.29 -4.13 -31.88
N SER A 527 -5.35 -5.05 -31.61
CA SER A 527 -3.93 -4.91 -31.96
C SER A 527 -3.58 -5.42 -33.35
N ILE A 528 -4.55 -5.89 -34.14
CA ILE A 528 -4.32 -6.45 -35.48
C ILE A 528 -4.90 -5.51 -36.54
N ALA A 529 -4.06 -5.10 -37.51
CA ALA A 529 -4.47 -4.29 -38.64
C ALA A 529 -4.17 -5.01 -39.97
N VAL A 530 -5.19 -5.11 -40.83
CA VAL A 530 -5.10 -5.77 -42.13
C VAL A 530 -5.07 -4.72 -43.24
N TYR A 531 -4.01 -4.74 -44.05
CA TYR A 531 -3.83 -3.84 -45.19
C TYR A 531 -3.89 -4.59 -46.52
N LYS A 532 -4.48 -3.94 -47.53
CA LYS A 532 -4.61 -4.54 -48.87
C LYS A 532 -3.28 -4.63 -49.62
N ASN A 533 -2.37 -3.69 -49.39
CA ASN A 533 -1.10 -3.61 -50.09
C ASN A 533 -0.04 -2.86 -49.26
N MET A 534 1.21 -3.04 -49.66
CA MET A 534 2.40 -2.44 -49.05
C MET A 534 2.33 -0.90 -48.98
N GLU A 535 1.77 -0.24 -49.99
CA GLU A 535 1.66 1.23 -50.01
C GLU A 535 0.82 1.81 -48.87
N LYS A 536 -0.16 1.06 -48.36
CA LYS A 536 -0.91 1.46 -47.16
C LYS A 536 -0.13 1.20 -45.87
N LEU A 537 0.64 0.11 -45.83
CA LEU A 537 1.47 -0.23 -44.67
C LEU A 537 2.56 0.83 -44.46
N LYS A 538 3.23 1.28 -45.53
CA LYS A 538 4.26 2.34 -45.52
C LYS A 538 3.79 3.70 -44.96
N LYS A 539 2.48 3.88 -44.74
CA LYS A 539 1.92 5.09 -44.09
C LYS A 539 1.89 5.00 -42.57
N VAL A 540 1.98 3.80 -42.01
CA VAL A 540 1.92 3.55 -40.56
C VAL A 540 3.22 3.00 -39.99
N ILE A 541 4.08 2.42 -40.83
CA ILE A 541 5.44 2.01 -40.49
C ILE A 541 6.44 2.83 -41.33
N ASP A 542 7.54 3.26 -40.72
CA ASP A 542 8.61 3.97 -41.43
C ASP A 542 9.19 3.06 -42.52
N PRO A 543 9.14 3.42 -43.81
CA PRO A 543 9.69 2.60 -44.88
C PRO A 543 11.18 2.26 -44.70
N LYS A 544 11.96 3.10 -44.01
CA LYS A 544 13.41 2.88 -43.83
C LYS A 544 13.76 1.64 -43.02
N ILE A 545 12.90 1.25 -42.06
CA ILE A 545 13.17 0.10 -41.19
C ILE A 545 12.83 -1.23 -41.88
N LEU A 546 12.02 -1.20 -42.93
CA LEU A 546 11.66 -2.38 -43.71
C LEU A 546 12.87 -2.91 -44.51
N PRO A 547 12.84 -4.17 -44.97
CA PRO A 547 13.89 -4.65 -45.86
C PRO A 547 13.90 -3.92 -47.21
N LYS A 548 15.03 -3.96 -47.91
CA LYS A 548 15.23 -3.31 -49.21
C LYS A 548 14.18 -3.72 -50.25
N GLU A 549 13.80 -4.98 -50.24
CA GLU A 549 12.77 -5.59 -51.07
C GLU A 549 11.37 -4.98 -50.83
N TYR A 550 11.18 -4.35 -49.68
CA TYR A 550 9.94 -3.67 -49.29
C TYR A 550 10.08 -2.14 -49.24
N GLY A 551 11.24 -1.61 -49.64
CA GLY A 551 11.48 -0.17 -49.79
C GLY A 551 12.31 0.49 -48.67
N GLY A 552 12.99 -0.28 -47.84
CA GLY A 552 14.01 0.26 -46.92
C GLY A 552 15.44 0.10 -47.45
N ASP A 553 16.42 0.13 -46.55
CA ASP A 553 17.84 0.27 -46.93
C ASP A 553 18.63 -1.05 -46.92
N VAL A 554 18.26 -1.98 -46.03
CA VAL A 554 19.03 -3.22 -45.76
C VAL A 554 18.38 -4.43 -46.45
N PRO A 555 19.12 -5.22 -47.26
CA PRO A 555 18.61 -6.45 -47.87
C PRO A 555 18.18 -7.52 -46.85
N ILE A 556 17.16 -8.31 -47.18
CA ILE A 556 16.71 -9.45 -46.34
C ILE A 556 17.87 -10.41 -46.03
N ALA A 557 18.72 -10.71 -47.02
CA ALA A 557 19.86 -11.63 -46.85
C ALA A 557 20.81 -11.19 -45.72
N ASP A 558 21.09 -9.88 -45.62
CA ASP A 558 21.96 -9.33 -44.58
C ASP A 558 21.29 -9.38 -43.20
N MET A 559 19.97 -9.13 -43.15
CA MET A 559 19.18 -9.27 -41.92
C MET A 559 19.17 -10.72 -41.42
N ILE A 560 18.99 -11.69 -42.32
CA ILE A 560 19.04 -13.13 -41.98
C ILE A 560 20.43 -13.50 -41.48
N ALA A 561 21.50 -13.05 -42.15
CA ALA A 561 22.87 -13.34 -41.72
C ALA A 561 23.15 -12.80 -40.30
N ALA A 562 22.73 -11.56 -40.02
CA ALA A 562 22.84 -10.97 -38.68
C ALA A 562 22.00 -11.75 -37.65
N PHE A 563 20.80 -12.18 -38.03
CA PHE A 563 19.92 -12.95 -37.15
C PHE A 563 20.49 -14.33 -36.84
N LYS A 564 21.00 -15.06 -37.83
CA LYS A 564 21.68 -16.36 -37.63
C LYS A 564 22.87 -16.25 -36.70
N LYS A 565 23.65 -15.17 -36.82
CA LYS A 565 24.75 -14.89 -35.88
C LYS A 565 24.21 -14.79 -34.44
N LYS A 566 23.14 -14.01 -34.22
CA LYS A 566 22.50 -13.87 -32.91
C LYS A 566 21.91 -15.17 -32.38
N LEU A 567 21.31 -16.00 -33.25
CA LEU A 567 20.80 -17.32 -32.87
C LEU A 567 21.93 -18.25 -32.39
N ARG A 568 23.08 -18.23 -33.07
CA ARG A 568 24.27 -19.00 -32.66
C ARG A 568 24.87 -18.49 -31.34
N GLU A 569 24.88 -17.17 -31.11
CA GLU A 569 25.31 -16.57 -29.84
C GLU A 569 24.44 -17.01 -28.65
N LYS A 570 23.13 -17.18 -28.88
CA LYS A 570 22.17 -17.59 -27.84
C LYS A 570 21.90 -19.09 -27.75
N ARG A 571 22.53 -19.88 -28.61
CA ARG A 571 22.22 -21.31 -28.80
C ARG A 571 22.20 -22.10 -27.50
N GLU A 572 23.22 -21.95 -26.66
CA GLU A 572 23.31 -22.69 -25.40
C GLU A 572 22.23 -22.26 -24.38
N GLU A 573 21.88 -20.96 -24.34
CA GLU A 573 20.76 -20.48 -23.50
C GLU A 573 19.42 -21.08 -23.97
N LEU A 574 19.22 -21.17 -25.29
CA LEU A 574 18.00 -21.69 -25.90
C LEU A 574 17.85 -23.20 -25.67
N LYS A 575 18.95 -23.95 -25.73
CA LYS A 575 18.98 -25.38 -25.40
C LYS A 575 18.69 -25.64 -23.92
N ALA A 576 19.21 -24.82 -23.02
CA ALA A 576 18.95 -24.95 -21.59
C ALA A 576 17.46 -24.75 -21.21
N LEU A 577 16.62 -24.23 -22.12
CA LEU A 577 15.18 -24.15 -21.87
C LEU A 577 14.50 -25.53 -21.83
N ASP A 578 15.12 -26.56 -22.40
CA ASP A 578 14.60 -27.94 -22.41
C ASP A 578 14.73 -28.61 -21.03
N ASP A 579 15.60 -28.10 -20.15
CA ASP A 579 15.80 -28.63 -18.80
C ASP A 579 14.63 -28.28 -17.85
N MET A 580 13.85 -27.25 -18.17
CA MET A 580 12.74 -26.80 -17.33
C MET A 580 11.51 -27.71 -17.49
N HIS A 581 10.97 -28.20 -16.37
CA HIS A 581 9.88 -29.19 -16.39
C HIS A 581 8.79 -28.89 -15.36
N ILE A 582 7.54 -29.20 -15.69
CA ILE A 582 6.39 -29.27 -14.78
C ILE A 582 5.75 -30.66 -14.84
N GLU A 583 5.59 -31.35 -13.73
CA GLU A 583 4.91 -32.65 -13.73
C GLU A 583 3.41 -32.46 -14.04
N ILE A 584 2.92 -33.10 -15.11
CA ILE A 584 1.50 -33.08 -15.52
C ILE A 584 0.91 -34.48 -15.31
N SER A 585 -0.13 -34.59 -14.48
CA SER A 585 -0.80 -35.89 -14.27
C SER A 585 -1.52 -36.37 -15.54
N PRO A 586 -1.77 -37.69 -15.70
CA PRO A 586 -2.53 -38.21 -16.83
C PRO A 586 -3.93 -37.58 -16.98
N GLU A 587 -4.60 -37.30 -15.86
CA GLU A 587 -5.91 -36.65 -15.81
C GLU A 587 -5.83 -35.18 -16.25
N GLU A 588 -4.84 -34.43 -15.72
CA GLU A 588 -4.61 -33.03 -16.09
C GLU A 588 -4.22 -32.92 -17.58
N ARG A 589 -3.37 -33.84 -18.07
CA ARG A 589 -3.00 -33.92 -19.49
C ARG A 589 -4.22 -34.14 -20.38
N LYS A 590 -5.12 -35.03 -19.98
CA LYS A 590 -6.37 -35.29 -20.74
C LYS A 590 -7.28 -34.06 -20.72
N SER A 591 -7.43 -33.39 -19.58
CA SER A 591 -8.21 -32.15 -19.47
C SER A 591 -7.66 -31.07 -20.42
N LEU A 592 -6.37 -30.75 -20.29
CA LEU A 592 -5.71 -29.71 -21.08
C LEU A 592 -5.80 -29.98 -22.59
N LEU A 593 -5.65 -31.23 -23.02
CA LEU A 593 -5.80 -31.60 -24.43
C LEU A 593 -7.26 -31.51 -24.92
N THR A 594 -8.23 -31.74 -24.04
CA THR A 594 -9.66 -31.62 -24.36
C THR A 594 -10.04 -30.15 -24.53
N ASP A 595 -9.61 -29.28 -23.60
CA ASP A 595 -9.83 -27.83 -23.62
C ASP A 595 -9.29 -27.18 -24.91
N ILE A 596 -8.13 -27.68 -25.37
CA ILE A 596 -7.50 -27.28 -26.63
C ILE A 596 -8.29 -27.74 -27.87
N SER A 597 -8.92 -28.91 -27.82
CA SER A 597 -9.56 -29.57 -28.98
C SER A 597 -10.98 -29.09 -29.29
N GLU A 598 -11.79 -28.80 -28.27
CA GLU A 598 -13.15 -28.26 -28.44
C GLU A 598 -13.11 -26.77 -28.82
N GLY A 599 -12.05 -26.11 -28.35
CA GLY A 599 -11.55 -24.90 -28.91
C GLY A 599 -12.26 -23.64 -28.48
N MET A 600 -11.43 -22.62 -28.26
CA MET A 600 -11.85 -21.29 -27.86
C MET A 600 -12.79 -20.66 -28.89
N VAL A 601 -14.11 -20.85 -28.77
CA VAL A 601 -14.94 -19.65 -28.82
C VAL A 601 -14.39 -18.78 -27.70
N VAL A 602 -14.15 -17.48 -27.91
CA VAL A 602 -14.15 -16.55 -26.77
C VAL A 602 -15.60 -16.43 -26.28
N GLN A 603 -16.20 -17.56 -25.93
CA GLN A 603 -17.07 -17.72 -24.80
C GLN A 603 -16.08 -18.03 -23.71
N SER A 604 -15.86 -17.06 -22.83
CA SER A 604 -15.13 -17.24 -21.57
C SER A 604 -15.29 -18.67 -21.09
N GLU A 605 -14.17 -19.35 -20.86
CA GLU A 605 -13.93 -20.71 -20.39
C GLU A 605 -14.79 -21.09 -19.17
N ILE A 606 -16.09 -21.11 -19.38
CA ILE A 606 -17.09 -21.08 -18.34
C ILE A 606 -18.45 -21.53 -18.88
N ASN A 607 -18.48 -22.63 -19.63
CA ASN A 607 -19.69 -23.44 -19.70
C ASN A 607 -19.77 -24.25 -18.41
N TYR A 608 -20.71 -23.85 -17.58
CA TYR A 608 -21.01 -24.51 -16.32
C TYR A 608 -21.58 -25.91 -16.58
N LYS A 609 -20.83 -26.95 -16.17
CA LYS A 609 -21.34 -28.31 -16.15
C LYS A 609 -22.20 -28.50 -14.91
N CYS A 610 -23.51 -28.65 -15.11
CA CYS A 610 -24.47 -28.83 -14.01
C CYS A 610 -24.11 -30.07 -13.17
N THR A 611 -23.71 -29.86 -11.92
CA THR A 611 -23.39 -30.93 -10.97
C THR A 611 -24.62 -31.43 -10.19
N LEU A 612 -25.76 -30.77 -10.36
CA LEU A 612 -27.00 -31.08 -9.64
C LEU A 612 -27.58 -32.43 -10.05
N SER A 613 -28.13 -33.16 -9.08
CA SER A 613 -28.91 -34.38 -9.33
C SER A 613 -30.13 -34.08 -10.21
N LYS A 614 -30.64 -35.09 -10.94
CA LYS A 614 -31.84 -34.94 -11.78
C LYS A 614 -33.07 -34.47 -10.98
N GLU A 615 -33.18 -34.89 -9.73
CA GLU A 615 -34.23 -34.46 -8.82
C GLU A 615 -34.11 -32.97 -8.50
N THR A 616 -32.90 -32.51 -8.15
CA THR A 616 -32.66 -31.09 -7.85
C THR A 616 -32.81 -30.20 -9.09
N GLN A 617 -32.47 -30.70 -10.29
CA GLN A 617 -32.72 -29.98 -11.54
C GLN A 617 -34.22 -29.79 -11.79
N LYS A 618 -35.07 -30.78 -11.47
CA LYS A 618 -36.53 -30.63 -11.55
C LYS A 618 -37.04 -29.53 -10.62
N ILE A 619 -36.53 -29.48 -9.38
CA ILE A 619 -36.86 -28.41 -8.42
C ILE A 619 -36.36 -27.04 -8.93
N ALA A 620 -35.17 -26.97 -9.53
CA ALA A 620 -34.63 -25.75 -10.12
C ALA A 620 -35.52 -25.25 -11.27
N LEU A 621 -36.00 -26.14 -12.13
CA LEU A 621 -36.92 -25.80 -13.21
C LEU A 621 -38.25 -25.27 -12.66
N GLU A 622 -38.86 -25.96 -11.69
CA GLU A 622 -40.17 -25.62 -11.13
C GLU A 622 -40.15 -24.35 -10.25
N GLU A 623 -39.17 -24.19 -9.36
CA GLU A 623 -39.13 -23.07 -8.41
C GLU A 623 -38.39 -21.83 -8.92
N LEU A 624 -37.37 -22.02 -9.77
CA LEU A 624 -36.45 -20.98 -10.23
C LEU A 624 -36.57 -20.65 -11.72
N ARG A 625 -37.25 -21.51 -12.50
CA ARG A 625 -37.27 -21.44 -13.97
C ARG A 625 -35.87 -21.60 -14.57
N GLU A 626 -35.05 -22.44 -13.93
CA GLU A 626 -33.69 -22.76 -14.39
C GLU A 626 -33.71 -23.99 -15.30
N ASP A 627 -33.41 -23.81 -16.58
CA ASP A 627 -32.98 -24.87 -17.49
C ASP A 627 -31.55 -24.61 -17.99
N GLU A 628 -31.00 -25.55 -18.76
CA GLU A 628 -29.62 -25.47 -19.24
C GLU A 628 -29.36 -24.24 -20.12
N ASN A 629 -30.31 -23.89 -20.98
CA ASN A 629 -30.17 -22.77 -21.90
C ASN A 629 -30.26 -21.43 -21.15
N ILE A 630 -31.27 -21.27 -20.30
CA ILE A 630 -31.47 -20.08 -19.46
C ILE A 630 -30.25 -19.86 -18.57
N ARG A 631 -29.69 -20.93 -18.01
CA ARG A 631 -28.55 -20.86 -17.13
C ARG A 631 -27.30 -20.34 -17.83
N ASN A 632 -26.95 -20.93 -18.96
CA ASN A 632 -25.74 -20.55 -19.69
C ASN A 632 -25.87 -19.13 -20.27
N GLN A 633 -27.04 -18.80 -20.81
CA GLN A 633 -27.33 -17.45 -21.32
C GLN A 633 -27.27 -16.39 -20.21
N ALA A 634 -27.87 -16.65 -19.04
CA ALA A 634 -27.85 -15.71 -17.94
C ALA A 634 -26.44 -15.52 -17.36
N LEU A 635 -25.63 -16.58 -17.28
CA LEU A 635 -24.24 -16.50 -16.83
C LEU A 635 -23.39 -15.66 -17.78
N GLU A 636 -23.53 -15.85 -19.09
CA GLU A 636 -22.83 -15.06 -20.10
C GLU A 636 -23.20 -13.58 -20.02
N GLN A 637 -24.51 -13.26 -20.00
CA GLN A 637 -24.99 -11.89 -19.88
C GLN A 637 -24.55 -11.21 -18.57
N PHE A 638 -24.51 -11.98 -17.47
CA PHE A 638 -24.08 -11.44 -16.19
C PHE A 638 -22.58 -11.11 -16.18
N ARG A 639 -21.75 -11.96 -16.79
CA ARG A 639 -20.30 -11.69 -16.94
C ARG A 639 -20.03 -10.51 -17.85
N ASP A 640 -20.70 -10.45 -19.00
CA ASP A 640 -20.57 -9.34 -19.93
C ASP A 640 -20.94 -8.01 -19.25
N TRP A 641 -22.01 -8.01 -18.45
CA TRP A 641 -22.38 -6.85 -17.65
C TRP A 641 -21.30 -6.49 -16.62
N ILE A 642 -20.74 -7.45 -15.88
CA ILE A 642 -19.65 -7.19 -14.90
C ILE A 642 -18.44 -6.57 -15.60
N LEU A 643 -18.01 -7.12 -16.74
CA LEU A 643 -16.86 -6.64 -17.52
C LEU A 643 -17.07 -5.22 -18.06
N LYS A 644 -18.30 -4.90 -18.48
CA LYS A 644 -18.67 -3.57 -18.99
C LYS A 644 -19.01 -2.58 -17.88
N HIS A 645 -19.12 -3.03 -16.63
CA HIS A 645 -19.59 -2.18 -15.54
C HIS A 645 -18.51 -1.15 -15.19
N PRO A 646 -18.80 0.16 -15.25
CA PRO A 646 -17.79 1.21 -15.10
C PRO A 646 -17.08 1.20 -13.74
N SER A 647 -17.83 0.76 -12.72
CA SER A 647 -17.41 0.75 -11.33
C SER A 647 -16.82 -0.59 -10.87
N ILE A 648 -17.09 -1.73 -11.50
CA ILE A 648 -16.59 -3.02 -10.98
C ILE A 648 -15.18 -3.26 -11.53
N LYS A 649 -14.17 -3.30 -10.65
CA LYS A 649 -12.76 -3.51 -11.06
C LYS A 649 -12.29 -4.94 -10.84
N ARG A 650 -12.65 -5.54 -9.71
CA ARG A 650 -12.31 -6.92 -9.38
C ARG A 650 -13.54 -7.63 -8.83
N CYS A 651 -14.06 -8.57 -9.60
CA CYS A 651 -15.19 -9.40 -9.19
C CYS A 651 -14.96 -10.82 -9.68
N ARG A 652 -15.22 -11.81 -8.81
CA ARG A 652 -15.24 -13.22 -9.18
C ARG A 652 -16.37 -13.46 -10.20
N THR A 653 -16.09 -14.22 -11.25
CA THR A 653 -17.04 -14.46 -12.37
C THR A 653 -17.25 -15.94 -12.69
N ASP A 654 -16.77 -16.86 -11.85
CA ASP A 654 -17.05 -18.29 -12.03
C ASP A 654 -18.55 -18.58 -11.87
N PRO A 655 -19.03 -19.70 -12.43
CA PRO A 655 -20.45 -20.07 -12.37
C PRO A 655 -20.96 -20.22 -10.95
N GLY A 656 -20.19 -20.90 -10.10
CA GLY A 656 -20.59 -21.25 -8.75
C GLY A 656 -20.94 -20.00 -7.95
N PHE A 657 -20.14 -18.94 -8.11
CA PHE A 657 -20.40 -17.63 -7.52
C PHE A 657 -21.61 -16.91 -8.14
N LEU A 658 -21.64 -16.72 -9.47
CA LEU A 658 -22.69 -15.92 -10.12
C LEU A 658 -24.08 -16.59 -10.03
N LEU A 659 -24.14 -17.92 -10.03
CA LEU A 659 -25.38 -18.68 -9.86
C LEU A 659 -26.05 -18.41 -8.51
N ARG A 660 -25.30 -18.02 -7.46
CA ARG A 660 -25.89 -17.66 -6.15
C ARG A 660 -26.88 -16.51 -6.28
N PHE A 661 -26.48 -15.48 -7.01
CA PHE A 661 -27.27 -14.28 -7.24
C PHE A 661 -28.45 -14.58 -8.18
N LEU A 662 -28.19 -15.30 -9.27
CA LEU A 662 -29.23 -15.69 -10.24
C LEU A 662 -30.29 -16.59 -9.59
N ARG A 663 -29.90 -17.68 -8.92
CA ARG A 663 -30.83 -18.61 -8.25
C ARG A 663 -31.60 -17.92 -7.12
N THR A 664 -30.95 -17.05 -6.33
CA THR A 664 -31.63 -16.27 -5.27
C THR A 664 -32.73 -15.37 -5.83
N LYS A 665 -32.51 -14.78 -7.00
CA LYS A 665 -33.46 -13.90 -7.68
C LYS A 665 -34.20 -14.56 -8.84
N LYS A 666 -34.30 -15.90 -8.83
CA LYS A 666 -35.06 -16.70 -9.81
C LYS A 666 -34.73 -16.33 -11.26
N PHE A 667 -33.44 -16.23 -11.57
CA PHE A 667 -32.88 -15.86 -12.87
C PHE A 667 -33.34 -14.49 -13.42
N SER A 668 -33.81 -13.58 -12.54
CA SER A 668 -34.01 -12.18 -12.91
C SER A 668 -32.66 -11.44 -12.94
N LEU A 669 -32.09 -11.31 -14.14
CA LEU A 669 -30.77 -10.72 -14.34
C LEU A 669 -30.65 -9.29 -13.75
N PRO A 670 -31.59 -8.34 -13.98
CA PRO A 670 -31.45 -6.98 -13.43
C PRO A 670 -31.45 -6.94 -11.90
N ILE A 671 -32.24 -7.81 -11.25
CA ILE A 671 -32.33 -7.87 -9.80
C ILE A 671 -31.08 -8.56 -9.23
N ALA A 672 -30.55 -9.58 -9.92
CA ALA A 672 -29.30 -10.25 -9.57
C ALA A 672 -28.09 -9.30 -9.70
N GLN A 673 -28.02 -8.50 -10.76
CA GLN A 673 -27.02 -7.45 -10.97
C GLN A 673 -27.06 -6.42 -9.83
N SER A 674 -28.23 -5.88 -9.54
CA SER A 674 -28.40 -4.93 -8.44
C SER A 674 -28.08 -5.52 -7.06
N MET A 675 -28.32 -6.82 -6.88
CA MET A 675 -27.91 -7.54 -5.67
C MET A 675 -26.38 -7.68 -5.59
N LEU A 676 -25.71 -7.99 -6.70
CA LEU A 676 -24.24 -8.05 -6.75
C LEU A 676 -23.60 -6.68 -6.48
N GLU A 677 -24.17 -5.57 -6.98
CA GLU A 677 -23.69 -4.23 -6.63
C GLU A 677 -23.80 -3.96 -5.12
N ARG A 678 -24.96 -4.24 -4.53
CA ARG A 678 -25.15 -4.10 -3.08
C ARG A 678 -24.20 -4.99 -2.30
N TYR A 679 -23.94 -6.21 -2.80
CA TYR A 679 -23.01 -7.16 -2.23
C TYR A 679 -21.58 -6.60 -2.21
N LEU A 680 -21.07 -6.14 -3.36
CA LEU A 680 -19.74 -5.54 -3.49
C LEU A 680 -19.61 -4.25 -2.66
N HIS A 681 -20.67 -3.43 -2.63
CA HIS A 681 -20.69 -2.20 -1.86
C HIS A 681 -20.65 -2.45 -0.34
N ALA A 682 -21.38 -3.45 0.15
CA ALA A 682 -21.32 -3.84 1.57
C ALA A 682 -19.97 -4.43 1.95
N ARG A 683 -19.36 -5.25 1.07
CA ARG A 683 -17.99 -5.77 1.25
C ARG A 683 -16.97 -4.65 1.41
N GLN A 684 -17.17 -3.53 0.72
CA GLN A 684 -16.29 -2.38 0.79
C GLN A 684 -16.55 -1.45 1.99
N LEU A 685 -17.82 -1.17 2.31
CA LEU A 685 -18.18 -0.27 3.41
C LEU A 685 -17.99 -0.90 4.79
N SER A 686 -18.21 -2.20 4.90
CA SER A 686 -18.13 -2.97 6.14
C SER A 686 -17.05 -4.05 6.02
N SER A 687 -15.84 -3.67 5.58
CA SER A 687 -14.78 -4.63 5.28
C SER A 687 -14.42 -5.53 6.48
N GLU A 688 -14.59 -5.03 7.70
CA GLU A 688 -14.45 -5.78 8.96
C GLU A 688 -15.36 -7.02 9.03
N TRP A 689 -16.50 -7.03 8.32
CA TRP A 689 -17.40 -8.19 8.27
C TRP A 689 -16.96 -9.24 7.25
N PHE A 690 -16.07 -8.90 6.33
CA PHE A 690 -15.80 -9.67 5.11
C PHE A 690 -14.32 -9.94 4.83
N GLN A 691 -13.40 -9.36 5.60
CA GLN A 691 -11.95 -9.51 5.51
C GLN A 691 -11.44 -10.63 6.43
N ASN A 692 -10.27 -11.19 6.10
CA ASN A 692 -9.59 -12.28 6.80
C ASN A 692 -10.38 -13.59 6.74
N LEU A 693 -10.89 -13.98 5.56
CA LEU A 693 -11.56 -15.27 5.39
C LEU A 693 -10.59 -16.47 5.37
N ASP A 694 -9.29 -16.23 5.61
CA ASP A 694 -8.31 -17.29 5.82
C ASP A 694 -8.62 -18.02 7.12
N ILE A 695 -8.90 -19.31 7.01
CA ILE A 695 -9.15 -20.21 8.13
C ILE A 695 -7.97 -20.33 9.11
N ASN A 696 -6.77 -19.93 8.68
CA ASN A 696 -5.56 -19.89 9.52
C ASN A 696 -5.39 -18.54 10.23
N ASP A 697 -6.27 -17.56 10.00
CA ASP A 697 -6.32 -16.35 10.80
C ASP A 697 -6.80 -16.72 12.22
N PRO A 698 -6.08 -16.31 13.29
CA PRO A 698 -6.43 -16.66 14.66
C PRO A 698 -7.86 -16.29 15.07
N VAL A 699 -8.45 -15.24 14.48
CA VAL A 699 -9.82 -14.81 14.77
C VAL A 699 -10.82 -15.75 14.10
N MET A 700 -10.59 -16.12 12.83
CA MET A 700 -11.45 -17.08 12.13
C MET A 700 -11.36 -18.48 12.72
N GLU A 701 -10.16 -18.92 13.07
CA GLU A 701 -9.95 -20.20 13.74
C GLU A 701 -10.71 -20.25 15.07
N ALA A 702 -10.62 -19.20 15.89
CA ALA A 702 -11.37 -19.11 17.14
C ALA A 702 -12.89 -19.11 16.90
N ILE A 703 -13.38 -18.44 15.86
CA ILE A 703 -14.81 -18.41 15.53
C ILE A 703 -15.34 -19.81 15.16
N ILE A 704 -14.57 -20.56 14.38
CA ILE A 704 -14.90 -21.92 13.96
C ILE A 704 -14.81 -22.88 15.15
N ASP A 705 -13.73 -22.83 15.92
CA ASP A 705 -13.50 -23.73 17.06
C ASP A 705 -14.52 -23.54 18.18
N ASN A 706 -15.02 -22.32 18.38
CA ASN A 706 -16.11 -22.05 19.32
C ASN A 706 -17.50 -22.49 18.80
N GLY A 707 -17.59 -22.97 17.56
CA GLY A 707 -18.84 -23.41 16.94
C GLY A 707 -19.86 -22.29 16.79
N TYR A 708 -19.41 -21.06 16.53
CA TYR A 708 -20.32 -19.92 16.39
C TYR A 708 -21.23 -20.04 15.17
N VAL A 709 -20.75 -20.65 14.08
CA VAL A 709 -21.59 -21.09 12.95
C VAL A 709 -21.14 -22.44 12.44
N VAL A 710 -22.08 -23.37 12.34
CA VAL A 710 -21.82 -24.76 11.96
C VAL A 710 -22.94 -25.24 11.03
N PRO A 711 -22.64 -25.63 9.77
CA PRO A 711 -23.57 -26.41 8.96
C PRO A 711 -23.66 -27.83 9.55
N LEU A 712 -24.87 -28.28 9.84
CA LEU A 712 -25.11 -29.61 10.38
C LEU A 712 -24.87 -30.67 9.30
N LEU A 713 -24.48 -31.87 9.73
CA LEU A 713 -24.02 -32.95 8.83
C LEU A 713 -25.13 -33.46 7.90
N GLU A 714 -26.34 -33.62 8.46
CA GLU A 714 -27.49 -34.15 7.73
C GLU A 714 -28.37 -33.02 7.18
N LYS A 715 -28.98 -33.28 6.03
CA LYS A 715 -29.97 -32.37 5.43
C LYS A 715 -31.35 -32.63 6.05
N ASP A 716 -32.20 -31.62 6.06
CA ASP A 716 -33.58 -31.82 6.51
C ASP A 716 -34.45 -32.60 5.51
N GLN A 717 -35.71 -32.86 5.89
CA GLN A 717 -36.67 -33.60 5.07
C GLN A 717 -36.97 -32.99 3.69
N TYR A 718 -36.54 -31.74 3.43
CA TYR A 718 -36.66 -31.06 2.13
C TYR A 718 -35.32 -31.02 1.37
N GLY A 719 -34.28 -31.65 1.92
CA GLY A 719 -32.91 -31.63 1.43
C GLY A 719 -32.21 -30.28 1.65
N ARG A 720 -32.64 -29.48 2.63
CA ARG A 720 -32.02 -28.18 2.95
C ARG A 720 -30.89 -28.39 3.96
N THR A 721 -29.80 -27.65 3.79
CA THR A 721 -28.77 -27.60 4.84
C THR A 721 -29.26 -26.77 6.01
N VAL A 722 -29.12 -27.36 7.20
CA VAL A 722 -29.46 -26.73 8.47
C VAL A 722 -28.19 -26.12 9.05
N VAL A 723 -28.27 -24.86 9.47
CA VAL A 723 -27.13 -24.09 9.94
C VAL A 723 -27.40 -23.65 11.37
N LEU A 724 -26.59 -24.09 12.32
CA LEU A 724 -26.65 -23.63 13.70
C LEU A 724 -25.76 -22.40 13.86
N THR A 725 -26.28 -21.35 14.50
CA THR A 725 -25.58 -20.08 14.76
C THR A 725 -25.73 -19.70 16.23
N ARG A 726 -24.63 -19.54 16.96
CA ARG A 726 -24.59 -19.27 18.42
C ARG A 726 -24.17 -17.85 18.79
N ASN A 727 -23.92 -16.98 17.80
CA ASN A 727 -23.59 -15.55 18.00
C ASN A 727 -23.93 -14.71 16.74
N VAL A 728 -24.23 -13.42 16.92
CA VAL A 728 -24.78 -12.50 15.89
C VAL A 728 -23.70 -11.74 15.12
N HIS A 729 -22.43 -11.84 15.53
CA HIS A 729 -21.37 -10.91 15.12
C HIS A 729 -20.60 -11.23 13.83
N THR A 730 -20.89 -12.32 13.14
CA THR A 730 -20.17 -12.66 11.90
C THR A 730 -21.16 -12.91 10.76
N LEU A 731 -21.27 -11.95 9.83
CA LEU A 731 -22.23 -11.97 8.72
C LEU A 731 -21.68 -12.63 7.44
N ALA A 732 -20.40 -13.06 7.41
CA ALA A 732 -19.75 -13.62 6.23
C ALA A 732 -19.78 -15.16 6.08
N PHE A 733 -20.58 -15.88 6.89
CA PHE A 733 -20.63 -17.35 6.82
C PHE A 733 -21.29 -17.93 5.58
N GLU A 734 -22.04 -17.11 4.83
CA GLU A 734 -22.72 -17.49 3.61
C GLU A 734 -21.82 -18.20 2.60
N THR A 735 -20.54 -17.81 2.52
CA THR A 735 -19.60 -18.36 1.56
C THR A 735 -18.97 -19.67 2.05
N LEU A 736 -18.81 -19.80 3.36
CA LEU A 736 -18.28 -21.01 4.02
C LEU A 736 -19.22 -22.22 3.85
N ILE A 737 -20.53 -21.96 3.72
CA ILE A 737 -21.58 -22.98 3.65
C ILE A 737 -22.28 -23.08 2.28
N SER A 738 -21.77 -22.38 1.26
CA SER A 738 -22.37 -22.41 -0.08
C SER A 738 -21.95 -23.65 -0.87
N ASP A 739 -22.94 -24.39 -1.37
CA ASP A 739 -22.79 -25.39 -2.43
C ASP A 739 -23.96 -25.30 -3.42
N GLU A 740 -23.79 -25.90 -4.60
CA GLU A 740 -24.75 -25.76 -5.69
C GLU A 740 -26.12 -26.35 -5.38
N GLU A 741 -26.17 -27.46 -4.62
CA GLU A 741 -27.43 -28.10 -4.29
C GLU A 741 -28.26 -27.23 -3.35
N ASN A 742 -27.62 -26.61 -2.37
CA ASN A 742 -28.25 -25.67 -1.45
C ASN A 742 -28.60 -24.33 -2.09
N GLN A 743 -27.88 -23.88 -3.13
CA GLN A 743 -28.31 -22.73 -3.92
C GLN A 743 -29.69 -22.94 -4.56
N VAL A 744 -30.07 -24.20 -4.81
CA VAL A 744 -31.42 -24.58 -5.24
C VAL A 744 -32.32 -24.86 -4.04
N ARG A 745 -32.00 -25.81 -3.16
CA ARG A 745 -32.91 -26.26 -2.10
C ARG A 745 -33.13 -25.19 -1.00
N GLY A 746 -32.14 -24.34 -0.77
CA GLY A 746 -32.15 -23.27 0.22
C GLY A 746 -31.72 -23.71 1.61
N TYR A 747 -31.75 -22.77 2.55
CA TYR A 747 -31.17 -22.92 3.89
C TYR A 747 -32.21 -22.78 4.99
N ALA A 748 -32.04 -23.57 6.05
CA ALA A 748 -32.74 -23.42 7.32
C ALA A 748 -31.73 -23.03 8.41
N TYR A 749 -32.04 -21.99 9.18
CA TYR A 749 -31.16 -21.50 10.24
C TYR A 749 -31.74 -21.80 11.62
N ILE A 750 -30.90 -22.22 12.55
CA ILE A 750 -31.18 -22.29 13.98
C ILE A 750 -30.28 -21.26 14.65
N TYR A 751 -30.87 -20.23 15.25
CA TYR A 751 -30.18 -19.20 16.01
C TYR A 751 -30.33 -19.49 17.49
N ASP A 752 -29.23 -19.87 18.14
CA ASP A 752 -29.14 -19.99 19.58
C ASP A 752 -28.85 -18.63 20.19
N ASN A 753 -29.81 -18.11 20.97
CA ASN A 753 -29.77 -16.78 21.55
C ASN A 753 -29.37 -16.78 23.03
N ALA A 754 -28.87 -17.90 23.57
CA ALA A 754 -28.50 -18.02 24.98
C ALA A 754 -27.47 -16.96 25.43
N GLY A 755 -26.60 -16.50 24.53
CA GLY A 755 -25.57 -15.47 24.79
C GLY A 755 -26.01 -14.01 24.58
N VAL A 756 -27.27 -13.75 24.18
CA VAL A 756 -27.78 -12.38 24.00
C VAL A 756 -27.95 -11.75 25.38
N THR A 757 -27.43 -10.52 25.57
CA THR A 757 -27.51 -9.77 26.82
C THR A 757 -28.31 -8.47 26.60
N MET A 758 -28.81 -7.85 27.68
CA MET A 758 -29.43 -6.52 27.61
C MET A 758 -28.50 -5.46 26.99
N SER A 759 -27.19 -5.58 27.23
CA SER A 759 -26.17 -4.71 26.63
C SER A 759 -26.16 -4.84 25.10
N HIS A 760 -26.14 -6.07 24.57
CA HIS A 760 -26.20 -6.34 23.13
C HIS A 760 -27.46 -5.72 22.49
N VAL A 761 -28.61 -5.78 23.17
CA VAL A 761 -29.86 -5.18 22.72
C VAL A 761 -29.81 -3.65 22.72
N SER A 762 -29.20 -3.05 23.75
CA SER A 762 -29.09 -1.58 23.88
C SER A 762 -28.07 -0.91 22.94
N MET A 763 -27.14 -1.68 22.37
CA MET A 763 -26.14 -1.17 21.43
C MET A 763 -26.67 -0.99 20.01
N LEU A 764 -27.83 -1.56 19.68
CA LEU A 764 -28.40 -1.52 18.34
C LEU A 764 -29.24 -0.25 18.12
N SER A 765 -28.74 0.67 17.31
CA SER A 765 -29.53 1.82 16.84
C SER A 765 -30.58 1.39 15.81
N PHE A 766 -31.64 2.18 15.66
CA PHE A 766 -32.68 1.95 14.65
C PHE A 766 -32.10 1.92 13.22
N THR A 767 -31.06 2.72 12.97
CA THR A 767 -30.35 2.78 11.68
C THR A 767 -29.56 1.50 11.42
N GLU A 768 -28.86 0.97 12.42
CA GLU A 768 -28.15 -0.31 12.30
C GLU A 768 -29.13 -1.46 12.06
N ILE A 769 -30.25 -1.49 12.80
CA ILE A 769 -31.32 -2.47 12.58
C ILE A 769 -31.82 -2.37 11.13
N ARG A 770 -32.13 -1.17 10.63
CA ARG A 770 -32.60 -0.98 9.25
C ARG A 770 -31.56 -1.40 8.20
N ASN A 771 -30.28 -1.12 8.43
CA ASN A 771 -29.20 -1.48 7.51
C ASN A 771 -28.96 -3.00 7.50
N ILE A 772 -28.95 -3.65 8.67
CA ILE A 772 -28.88 -5.11 8.80
C ILE A 772 -30.09 -5.77 8.12
N LEU A 773 -31.30 -5.24 8.32
CA LEU A 773 -32.51 -5.73 7.68
C LEU A 773 -32.45 -5.60 6.15
N SER A 774 -31.98 -4.46 5.64
CA SER A 774 -31.78 -4.25 4.20
C SER A 774 -30.73 -5.23 3.63
N TRP A 775 -29.64 -5.45 4.35
CA TRP A 775 -28.59 -6.39 3.99
C TRP A 775 -29.11 -7.83 3.93
N VAL A 776 -29.80 -8.30 4.99
CA VAL A 776 -30.38 -9.65 5.07
C VAL A 776 -31.40 -9.89 3.97
N GLN A 777 -32.20 -8.89 3.59
CA GLN A 777 -33.24 -9.03 2.57
C GLN A 777 -32.71 -8.93 1.13
N ASN A 778 -31.70 -8.08 0.89
CA ASN A 778 -31.35 -7.63 -0.47
C ASN A 778 -29.86 -7.70 -0.82
N GLY A 779 -29.00 -8.02 0.14
CA GLY A 779 -27.55 -8.09 -0.03
C GLY A 779 -26.99 -9.52 0.00
N ILE A 780 -27.54 -10.40 0.83
CA ILE A 780 -27.07 -11.80 0.97
C ILE A 780 -27.55 -12.68 -0.20
N PRO A 781 -26.65 -13.27 -1.02
CA PRO A 781 -27.02 -14.12 -2.16
C PRO A 781 -27.33 -15.56 -1.71
N MET A 782 -28.26 -15.74 -0.77
CA MET A 782 -28.70 -17.05 -0.29
C MET A 782 -30.21 -17.21 -0.30
N ARG A 783 -30.68 -18.42 -0.64
CA ARG A 783 -32.10 -18.78 -0.58
C ARG A 783 -32.51 -19.13 0.85
N HIS A 784 -32.83 -18.11 1.65
CA HIS A 784 -33.42 -18.28 2.98
C HIS A 784 -34.79 -18.96 2.88
N LYS A 785 -35.00 -20.07 3.61
CA LYS A 785 -36.30 -20.80 3.66
C LYS A 785 -36.93 -20.76 5.04
N MET A 786 -36.14 -20.80 6.12
CA MET A 786 -36.63 -20.83 7.49
C MET A 786 -35.57 -20.34 8.49
N SER A 787 -36.00 -19.71 9.58
CA SER A 787 -35.19 -19.41 10.75
C SER A 787 -35.94 -19.80 12.02
N ILE A 788 -35.26 -20.54 12.88
CA ILE A 788 -35.75 -20.91 14.21
C ILE A 788 -34.85 -20.23 15.23
N LEU A 789 -35.43 -19.48 16.16
CA LEU A 789 -34.71 -18.90 17.27
C LEU A 789 -34.98 -19.75 18.51
N VAL A 790 -33.92 -20.24 19.14
CA VAL A 790 -33.97 -21.04 20.37
C VAL A 790 -33.25 -20.30 21.50
N ASN A 791 -33.56 -20.66 22.75
CA ASN A 791 -32.97 -20.06 23.95
C ASN A 791 -33.05 -18.53 23.99
N VAL A 792 -34.14 -17.94 23.47
CA VAL A 792 -34.32 -16.49 23.43
C VAL A 792 -34.65 -15.97 24.83
N PRO A 793 -33.87 -15.04 25.40
CA PRO A 793 -34.19 -14.45 26.69
C PRO A 793 -35.52 -13.68 26.64
N ASN A 794 -36.33 -13.77 27.70
CA ASN A 794 -37.67 -13.16 27.74
C ASN A 794 -37.70 -11.66 27.38
N TYR A 795 -36.66 -10.91 27.77
CA TYR A 795 -36.56 -9.49 27.45
C TYR A 795 -36.23 -9.22 25.96
N ALA A 796 -35.58 -10.16 25.27
CA ALA A 796 -35.21 -10.04 23.87
C ALA A 796 -36.37 -10.38 22.93
N ILE A 797 -37.37 -11.16 23.39
CA ILE A 797 -38.53 -11.57 22.59
C ILE A 797 -39.23 -10.36 21.97
N LYS A 798 -39.56 -9.34 22.77
CA LYS A 798 -40.26 -8.14 22.28
C LYS A 798 -39.46 -7.34 21.26
N VAL A 799 -38.14 -7.31 21.40
CA VAL A 799 -37.24 -6.62 20.46
C VAL A 799 -37.15 -7.40 19.15
N ILE A 800 -37.07 -8.73 19.24
CA ILE A 800 -37.08 -9.60 18.07
C ILE A 800 -38.43 -9.48 17.35
N GLU A 801 -39.56 -9.50 18.05
CA GLU A 801 -40.88 -9.28 17.46
C GLU A 801 -40.98 -7.92 16.75
N PHE A 802 -40.42 -6.87 17.35
CA PHE A 802 -40.33 -5.56 16.71
C PHE A 802 -39.47 -5.61 15.44
N CYS A 803 -38.27 -6.19 15.48
CA CYS A 803 -37.42 -6.36 14.30
C CYS A 803 -38.10 -7.21 13.22
N VAL A 804 -38.77 -8.30 13.61
CA VAL A 804 -39.58 -9.19 12.77
C VAL A 804 -40.73 -8.44 12.09
N SER A 805 -41.31 -7.44 12.76
CA SER A 805 -42.34 -6.57 12.19
C SER A 805 -41.83 -5.70 11.04
N LEU A 806 -40.54 -5.36 11.02
CA LEU A 806 -39.92 -4.57 9.96
C LEU A 806 -39.57 -5.40 8.70
N PHE A 807 -39.69 -6.73 8.77
CA PHE A 807 -39.51 -7.59 7.60
C PHE A 807 -40.74 -7.60 6.68
N THR A 808 -40.49 -7.84 5.38
CA THR A 808 -41.56 -8.20 4.42
C THR A 808 -42.39 -9.38 4.95
N ASN A 809 -43.70 -9.41 4.66
CA ASN A 809 -44.60 -10.50 5.09
C ASN A 809 -44.02 -11.90 4.85
N LYS A 810 -43.41 -12.09 3.66
CA LYS A 810 -42.75 -13.34 3.27
C LYS A 810 -41.58 -13.76 4.17
N HIS A 811 -40.80 -12.82 4.69
CA HIS A 811 -39.69 -13.13 5.60
C HIS A 811 -40.19 -13.31 7.04
N ARG A 812 -41.20 -12.54 7.43
CA ARG A 812 -41.87 -12.66 8.73
C ARG A 812 -42.40 -14.07 8.97
N GLU A 813 -43.09 -14.64 7.97
CA GLU A 813 -43.65 -16.01 8.02
C GLU A 813 -42.59 -17.13 8.12
N ARG A 814 -41.31 -16.82 7.84
CA ARG A 814 -40.22 -17.81 7.87
C ARG A 814 -39.48 -17.85 9.20
N ILE A 815 -39.79 -16.93 10.12
CA ILE A 815 -39.13 -16.83 11.42
C ILE A 815 -40.06 -17.45 12.46
N THR A 816 -39.54 -18.40 13.23
CA THR A 816 -40.24 -19.03 14.36
C THR A 816 -39.37 -18.91 15.61
N ILE A 817 -39.97 -18.55 16.74
CA ILE A 817 -39.31 -18.61 18.05
C ILE A 817 -39.77 -19.91 18.71
N CYS A 818 -38.82 -20.75 19.12
CA CYS A 818 -39.09 -21.97 19.87
C CYS A 818 -38.67 -21.77 21.33
N THR A 819 -39.60 -22.00 22.25
CA THR A 819 -39.39 -21.78 23.68
C THR A 819 -38.80 -22.99 24.40
N ASP A 820 -38.85 -24.18 23.78
CA ASP A 820 -38.25 -25.40 24.29
C ASP A 820 -37.63 -26.28 23.18
N VAL A 821 -36.83 -27.26 23.60
CA VAL A 821 -36.12 -28.19 22.71
C VAL A 821 -37.08 -29.22 22.06
N GLU A 822 -38.23 -29.48 22.67
CA GLU A 822 -39.22 -30.43 22.12
C GLU A 822 -39.95 -29.85 20.90
N GLU A 823 -40.16 -28.54 20.86
CA GLU A 823 -40.64 -27.82 19.66
C GLU A 823 -39.62 -27.87 18.52
N LEU A 824 -38.32 -27.86 18.83
CA LEU A 824 -37.26 -28.01 17.84
C LEU A 824 -37.25 -29.43 17.25
N LYS A 825 -37.41 -30.46 18.08
CA LYS A 825 -37.52 -31.88 17.67
C LYS A 825 -38.77 -32.18 16.82
N LYS A 826 -39.83 -31.38 16.94
CA LYS A 826 -40.99 -31.48 16.03
C LYS A 826 -40.71 -30.93 14.64
N LYS A 827 -39.71 -30.06 14.49
CA LYS A 827 -39.36 -29.38 13.24
C LYS A 827 -38.16 -30.00 12.51
N PHE A 828 -37.27 -30.67 13.23
CA PHE A 828 -36.13 -31.39 12.67
C PHE A 828 -36.04 -32.80 13.26
N ASP A 829 -35.68 -33.78 12.42
CA ASP A 829 -35.31 -35.11 12.87
C ASP A 829 -34.15 -35.01 13.87
N PRO A 830 -34.22 -35.67 15.05
CA PRO A 830 -33.14 -35.67 16.04
C PRO A 830 -31.76 -36.01 15.46
N LYS A 831 -31.68 -36.84 14.41
CA LYS A 831 -30.39 -37.19 13.76
C LYS A 831 -29.67 -35.99 13.14
N ILE A 832 -30.40 -34.92 12.82
CA ILE A 832 -29.83 -33.70 12.24
C ILE A 832 -29.24 -32.80 13.33
N LEU A 833 -29.86 -32.80 14.52
CA LEU A 833 -29.52 -31.87 15.59
C LEU A 833 -28.26 -32.32 16.32
N PRO A 834 -27.45 -31.40 16.86
CA PRO A 834 -26.40 -31.76 17.79
C PRO A 834 -26.98 -32.32 19.09
N LYS A 835 -26.17 -33.09 19.82
CA LYS A 835 -26.55 -33.70 21.11
C LYS A 835 -27.08 -32.68 22.12
N GLU A 836 -26.50 -31.49 22.13
CA GLU A 836 -26.86 -30.35 22.98
C GLU A 836 -28.26 -29.79 22.66
N TYR A 837 -28.80 -30.07 21.48
CA TYR A 837 -30.13 -29.64 21.02
C TYR A 837 -31.07 -30.83 20.79
N GLY A 838 -30.74 -32.00 21.34
CA GLY A 838 -31.63 -33.17 21.36
C GLY A 838 -31.39 -34.20 20.26
N GLY A 839 -30.22 -34.20 19.61
CA GLY A 839 -29.79 -35.25 18.68
C GLY A 839 -28.73 -36.20 19.26
N ASP A 840 -28.02 -36.90 18.37
CA ASP A 840 -27.14 -38.02 18.75
C ASP A 840 -25.64 -37.68 18.69
N VAL A 841 -25.23 -36.73 17.85
CA VAL A 841 -23.82 -36.40 17.58
C VAL A 841 -23.40 -35.12 18.33
N PRO A 842 -22.28 -35.10 19.08
CA PRO A 842 -21.78 -33.89 19.73
C PRO A 842 -21.50 -32.74 18.77
N LEU A 843 -21.80 -31.50 19.17
CA LEU A 843 -21.50 -30.31 18.35
C LEU A 843 -20.02 -30.19 17.97
N ALA A 844 -19.11 -30.56 18.88
CA ALA A 844 -17.67 -30.49 18.66
C ALA A 844 -17.21 -31.35 17.46
N ASP A 845 -17.82 -32.53 17.26
CA ASP A 845 -17.49 -33.42 16.15
C ASP A 845 -17.98 -32.82 14.81
N MET A 846 -19.13 -32.15 14.82
CA MET A 846 -19.63 -31.42 13.66
C MET A 846 -18.76 -30.21 13.32
N VAL A 847 -18.23 -29.50 14.33
CA VAL A 847 -17.26 -28.39 14.15
C VAL A 847 -15.98 -28.90 13.51
N ALA A 848 -15.43 -30.03 13.98
CA ALA A 848 -14.23 -30.62 13.41
C ALA A 848 -14.42 -31.00 11.93
N ALA A 849 -15.54 -31.65 11.58
CA ALA A 849 -15.88 -31.98 10.21
C ALA A 849 -16.03 -30.74 9.32
N PHE A 850 -16.62 -29.66 9.85
CA PHE A 850 -16.72 -28.39 9.13
C PHE A 850 -15.37 -27.74 8.91
N LYS A 851 -14.47 -27.74 9.90
CA LYS A 851 -13.12 -27.18 9.81
C LYS A 851 -12.29 -27.86 8.70
N GLU A 852 -12.39 -29.18 8.57
CA GLU A 852 -11.74 -29.91 7.46
C GLU A 852 -12.29 -29.50 6.08
N LYS A 853 -13.61 -29.40 5.94
CA LYS A 853 -14.25 -28.93 4.68
C LYS A 853 -13.83 -27.51 4.29
N LEU A 854 -13.55 -26.65 5.28
CA LEU A 854 -13.05 -25.30 5.04
C LEU A 854 -11.57 -25.27 4.63
N ARG A 855 -10.75 -26.21 5.11
CA ARG A 855 -9.35 -26.38 4.64
C ARG A 855 -9.28 -26.67 3.16
N GLU A 856 -10.18 -27.50 2.64
CA GLU A 856 -10.27 -27.81 1.21
C GLU A 856 -10.64 -26.59 0.35
N LYS A 857 -11.40 -25.63 0.91
CA LYS A 857 -11.89 -24.44 0.20
C LYS A 857 -11.08 -23.17 0.46
N ARG A 858 -9.94 -23.27 1.16
CA ARG A 858 -9.15 -22.12 1.62
C ARG A 858 -8.79 -21.14 0.50
N GLU A 859 -8.35 -21.64 -0.65
CA GLU A 859 -7.95 -20.78 -1.78
C GLU A 859 -9.14 -20.00 -2.37
N GLU A 860 -10.32 -20.62 -2.42
CA GLU A 860 -11.55 -19.95 -2.86
C GLU A 860 -12.00 -18.85 -1.88
N LEU A 861 -11.73 -19.05 -0.58
CA LEU A 861 -12.06 -18.09 0.48
C LEU A 861 -11.13 -16.88 0.43
N ILE A 862 -9.83 -17.11 0.24
CA ILE A 862 -8.83 -16.04 0.06
C ILE A 862 -9.14 -15.20 -1.18
N ALA A 863 -9.52 -15.83 -2.30
CA ALA A 863 -9.85 -15.12 -3.54
C ALA A 863 -11.05 -14.15 -3.43
N LEU A 864 -11.91 -14.32 -2.41
CA LEU A 864 -13.04 -13.42 -2.16
C LEU A 864 -12.63 -12.15 -1.41
N ASP A 865 -11.53 -12.19 -0.66
CA ASP A 865 -10.97 -11.01 0.01
C ASP A 865 -10.45 -9.98 -1.01
N ASP A 866 -10.17 -10.41 -2.25
CA ASP A 866 -9.70 -9.57 -3.35
C ASP A 866 -10.80 -8.87 -4.18
N MET A 867 -12.09 -9.07 -3.84
CA MET A 867 -13.22 -8.51 -4.60
C MET A 867 -13.60 -7.09 -4.16
N TYR A 868 -13.68 -6.14 -5.11
CA TYR A 868 -14.15 -4.78 -4.82
C TYR A 868 -14.73 -4.05 -6.05
N ILE A 869 -15.55 -3.04 -5.76
CA ILE A 869 -16.10 -2.07 -6.71
C ILE A 869 -15.44 -0.69 -6.46
N GLU A 870 -15.05 0.03 -7.51
CA GLU A 870 -14.80 1.47 -7.44
C GLU A 870 -16.13 2.16 -7.18
N VAL A 871 -16.34 2.67 -5.96
CA VAL A 871 -17.47 3.58 -5.72
C VAL A 871 -17.28 4.78 -6.64
N SER A 872 -18.17 4.92 -7.62
CA SER A 872 -18.16 6.06 -8.53
C SER A 872 -18.50 7.33 -7.75
N GLN A 873 -17.48 8.03 -7.27
CA GLN A 873 -17.53 9.47 -7.07
C GLN A 873 -16.56 10.10 -8.06
N LYS A 874 -17.05 10.38 -9.27
CA LYS A 874 -16.59 11.42 -10.23
C LYS A 874 -15.10 11.86 -10.18
N ASN A 875 -14.13 10.97 -9.99
CA ASN A 875 -12.72 11.33 -10.12
C ASN A 875 -12.31 11.17 -11.57
N THR A 876 -12.47 12.26 -12.32
CA THR A 876 -11.88 12.42 -13.65
C THR A 876 -10.37 12.14 -13.59
N LYS A 877 -9.75 11.68 -14.68
CA LYS A 877 -8.28 11.51 -14.77
C LYS A 877 -7.52 12.76 -14.31
N GLU A 878 -8.13 13.94 -14.51
CA GLU A 878 -7.61 15.22 -14.05
C GLU A 878 -7.58 15.33 -12.51
N ASN A 879 -8.64 14.92 -11.81
CA ASN A 879 -8.65 14.89 -10.33
C ASN A 879 -7.62 13.93 -9.77
N GLN A 880 -7.43 12.76 -10.41
CA GLN A 880 -6.41 11.80 -10.01
C GLN A 880 -5.00 12.38 -10.18
N ALA A 881 -4.75 13.10 -11.28
CA ALA A 881 -3.48 13.79 -11.50
C ALA A 881 -3.23 14.89 -10.45
N ILE A 882 -4.24 15.68 -10.09
CA ILE A 882 -4.15 16.70 -9.03
C ILE A 882 -3.91 16.06 -7.66
N ALA A 883 -4.63 14.99 -7.35
CA ALA A 883 -4.48 14.24 -6.10
C ALA A 883 -3.05 13.67 -5.99
N LEU A 884 -2.51 13.09 -7.06
CA LEU A 884 -1.13 12.63 -7.09
C LEU A 884 -0.13 13.78 -6.92
N ALA A 885 -0.26 14.83 -7.74
CA ALA A 885 0.72 15.93 -7.79
C ALA A 885 0.74 16.78 -6.52
N GLU A 886 -0.42 17.07 -5.92
CA GLU A 886 -0.51 17.99 -4.79
C GLU A 886 -0.68 17.32 -3.41
N LEU A 887 -1.30 16.14 -3.39
CA LEU A 887 -1.64 15.41 -2.17
C LEU A 887 -0.75 14.19 -1.94
N ARG A 888 0.03 13.76 -2.95
CA ARG A 888 0.76 12.48 -2.94
C ARG A 888 -0.19 11.30 -2.78
N GLU A 889 -1.39 11.41 -3.38
CA GLU A 889 -2.40 10.38 -3.36
C GLU A 889 -2.27 9.51 -4.62
N ASP A 890 -1.76 8.29 -4.46
CA ASP A 890 -1.97 7.18 -5.38
C ASP A 890 -2.74 6.05 -4.69
N GLU A 891 -3.15 5.05 -5.47
CA GLU A 891 -4.00 3.96 -4.99
C GLU A 891 -3.37 3.15 -3.85
N ASN A 892 -2.04 2.96 -3.86
CA ASN A 892 -1.33 2.21 -2.83
C ASN A 892 -1.20 3.02 -1.54
N ILE A 893 -0.76 4.29 -1.65
CA ILE A 893 -0.66 5.20 -0.49
C ILE A 893 -2.03 5.39 0.15
N ARG A 894 -3.09 5.49 -0.66
CA ARG A 894 -4.46 5.64 -0.19
C ARG A 894 -4.90 4.47 0.67
N ASN A 895 -4.73 3.24 0.18
CA ASN A 895 -5.16 2.04 0.88
C ASN A 895 -4.34 1.80 2.15
N GLN A 896 -3.00 1.89 2.04
CA GLN A 896 -2.11 1.72 3.18
C GLN A 896 -2.38 2.76 4.29
N SER A 897 -2.55 4.02 3.91
CA SER A 897 -2.82 5.08 4.89
C SER A 897 -4.17 4.88 5.58
N LEU A 898 -5.19 4.41 4.87
CA LEU A 898 -6.51 4.12 5.46
C LEU A 898 -6.44 2.98 6.48
N GLU A 899 -5.73 1.89 6.16
CA GLU A 899 -5.54 0.76 7.09
C GLU A 899 -4.77 1.19 8.34
N GLN A 900 -3.65 1.89 8.17
CA GLN A 900 -2.86 2.39 9.29
C GLN A 900 -3.65 3.39 10.14
N PHE A 901 -4.49 4.22 9.53
CA PHE A 901 -5.32 5.18 10.26
C PHE A 901 -6.40 4.46 11.08
N ARG A 902 -7.08 3.46 10.52
CA ARG A 902 -8.05 2.61 11.25
C ARG A 902 -7.39 1.88 12.42
N ALA A 903 -6.26 1.22 12.17
CA ALA A 903 -5.53 0.49 13.20
C ALA A 903 -5.08 1.40 14.35
N TRP A 904 -4.68 2.64 14.04
CA TRP A 904 -4.35 3.64 15.04
C TRP A 904 -5.58 4.11 15.84
N ILE A 905 -6.71 4.39 15.19
CA ILE A 905 -7.96 4.77 15.87
C ILE A 905 -8.36 3.69 16.88
N LEU A 906 -8.30 2.42 16.47
CA LEU A 906 -8.65 1.28 17.33
C LEU A 906 -7.75 1.16 18.57
N LYS A 907 -6.47 1.52 18.45
CA LYS A 907 -5.49 1.44 19.54
C LYS A 907 -5.40 2.72 20.38
N HIS A 908 -6.07 3.80 19.98
CA HIS A 908 -5.93 5.09 20.65
C HIS A 908 -6.62 5.09 22.02
N PRO A 909 -5.92 5.40 23.13
CA PRO A 909 -6.43 5.18 24.49
C PRO A 909 -7.68 6.00 24.81
N SER A 910 -7.78 7.21 24.25
CA SER A 910 -8.85 8.15 24.55
C SER A 910 -10.01 8.12 23.56
N ILE A 911 -9.87 7.56 22.36
CA ILE A 911 -10.96 7.53 21.37
C ILE A 911 -11.84 6.32 21.71
N LYS A 912 -13.12 6.55 22.05
CA LYS A 912 -14.03 5.43 22.39
C LYS A 912 -14.95 5.08 21.23
N ARG A 913 -15.37 6.06 20.44
CA ARG A 913 -16.24 5.87 19.28
C ARG A 913 -15.82 6.83 18.18
N CYS A 914 -15.56 6.32 16.97
CA CYS A 914 -15.20 7.15 15.82
C CYS A 914 -15.66 6.47 14.54
N ARG A 915 -16.13 7.25 13.57
CA ARG A 915 -16.46 6.78 12.22
C ARG A 915 -15.16 6.46 11.46
N THR A 916 -15.09 5.33 10.76
CA THR A 916 -13.83 4.81 10.17
C THR A 916 -13.94 4.39 8.69
N ASP A 917 -15.06 4.67 8.02
CA ASP A 917 -15.17 4.43 6.58
C ASP A 917 -14.22 5.30 5.77
N SER A 918 -13.85 4.82 4.59
CA SER A 918 -12.86 5.47 3.73
C SER A 918 -13.24 6.91 3.38
N LEU A 919 -14.53 7.17 3.09
CA LEU A 919 -15.01 8.52 2.72
C LEU A 919 -14.78 9.54 3.86
N PHE A 920 -14.96 9.11 5.11
CA PHE A 920 -14.72 9.96 6.27
C PHE A 920 -13.21 10.18 6.53
N LEU A 921 -12.41 9.11 6.57
CA LEU A 921 -10.98 9.22 6.90
C LEU A 921 -10.16 9.93 5.80
N LEU A 922 -10.56 9.79 4.53
CA LEU A 922 -9.90 10.47 3.41
C LEU A 922 -9.97 12.00 3.55
N ARG A 923 -10.98 12.56 4.23
CA ARG A 923 -11.08 14.01 4.48
C ARG A 923 -9.83 14.54 5.18
N PHE A 924 -9.40 13.82 6.22
CA PHE A 924 -8.24 14.17 7.04
C PHE A 924 -6.93 13.90 6.31
N LEU A 925 -6.82 12.72 5.66
CA LEU A 925 -5.63 12.34 4.89
C LEU A 925 -5.37 13.32 3.74
N ARG A 926 -6.38 13.63 2.91
CA ARG A 926 -6.26 14.57 1.79
C ARG A 926 -5.95 15.98 2.26
N THR A 927 -6.57 16.45 3.34
CA THR A 927 -6.28 17.77 3.92
C THR A 927 -4.83 17.88 4.38
N LYS A 928 -4.27 16.80 4.91
CA LYS A 928 -2.88 16.72 5.37
C LYS A 928 -1.93 16.08 4.36
N LYS A 929 -2.31 16.01 3.08
CA LYS A 929 -1.47 15.48 1.98
C LYS A 929 -0.88 14.10 2.28
N PHE A 930 -1.74 13.20 2.78
CA PHE A 930 -1.42 11.83 3.19
C PHE A 930 -0.32 11.72 4.26
N SER A 931 -0.05 12.79 5.02
CA SER A 931 0.74 12.71 6.25
C SER A 931 -0.12 12.11 7.36
N LEU A 932 0.03 10.80 7.59
CA LEU A 932 -0.75 10.06 8.57
C LEU A 932 -0.68 10.67 9.99
N PRO A 933 0.50 11.03 10.55
CA PRO A 933 0.56 11.63 11.89
C PRO A 933 -0.18 12.98 11.98
N MET A 934 -0.13 13.80 10.93
CA MET A 934 -0.85 15.08 10.91
C MET A 934 -2.35 14.89 10.75
N ALA A 935 -2.78 13.86 10.01
CA ALA A 935 -4.18 13.50 9.86
C ALA A 935 -4.77 12.97 11.17
N GLN A 936 -4.00 12.14 11.89
CA GLN A 936 -4.32 11.63 13.22
C GLN A 936 -4.49 12.77 14.24
N ASP A 937 -3.52 13.69 14.34
CA ASP A 937 -3.62 14.87 15.21
C ASP A 937 -4.85 15.73 14.87
N MET A 938 -5.14 15.95 13.59
CA MET A 938 -6.32 16.68 13.16
C MET A 938 -7.63 15.97 13.56
N LEU A 939 -7.70 14.64 13.46
CA LEU A 939 -8.87 13.86 13.90
C LEU A 939 -9.07 13.96 15.42
N VAL A 940 -8.00 13.90 16.21
CA VAL A 940 -8.09 14.12 17.67
C VAL A 940 -8.66 15.50 17.96
N ARG A 941 -8.13 16.55 17.32
CA ARG A 941 -8.60 17.94 17.51
C ARG A 941 -10.03 18.15 17.04
N TYR A 942 -10.45 17.45 15.99
CA TYR A 942 -11.83 17.43 15.50
C TYR A 942 -12.78 16.84 16.56
N LEU A 943 -12.43 15.68 17.11
CA LEU A 943 -13.23 15.03 18.15
C LEU A 943 -13.23 15.83 19.46
N GLN A 944 -12.10 16.41 19.85
CA GLN A 944 -12.00 17.25 21.04
C GLN A 944 -12.84 18.52 20.93
N ALA A 945 -12.84 19.19 19.76
CA ALA A 945 -13.67 20.37 19.54
C ALA A 945 -15.16 20.07 19.76
N LYS A 946 -15.64 18.91 19.30
CA LYS A 946 -17.02 18.44 19.54
C LYS A 946 -17.34 18.24 21.03
N GLN A 947 -16.37 17.84 21.86
CA GLN A 947 -16.60 17.65 23.30
C GLN A 947 -16.44 18.93 24.11
N LEU A 948 -15.53 19.83 23.71
CA LEU A 948 -15.25 21.08 24.41
C LEU A 948 -16.28 22.16 24.12
N TYR A 949 -16.80 22.20 22.89
CA TYR A 949 -17.77 23.18 22.41
C TYR A 949 -18.99 22.49 21.78
N PRO A 950 -19.72 21.64 22.55
CA PRO A 950 -20.87 20.91 22.03
C PRO A 950 -21.98 21.82 21.51
N GLU A 951 -22.11 23.03 22.04
CA GLU A 951 -23.08 24.03 21.59
C GLU A 951 -22.79 24.53 20.15
N TRP A 952 -21.56 24.40 19.68
CA TRP A 952 -21.16 24.79 18.31
C TRP A 952 -21.18 23.61 17.34
N PHE A 953 -20.78 22.42 17.79
CA PHE A 953 -20.43 21.30 16.91
C PHE A 953 -21.24 20.02 17.12
N LYS A 954 -22.14 19.98 18.12
CA LYS A 954 -23.08 18.88 18.33
C LYS A 954 -24.53 19.31 18.12
N ASN A 955 -25.38 18.33 17.88
CA ASN A 955 -26.81 18.46 17.62
C ASN A 955 -27.08 19.50 16.53
N LEU A 956 -26.38 19.40 15.39
CA LEU A 956 -26.58 20.25 14.21
C LEU A 956 -27.93 19.90 13.55
N ASN A 957 -29.02 20.26 14.22
CA ASN A 957 -30.37 19.90 13.85
C ASN A 957 -30.93 20.87 12.80
N LEU A 958 -31.22 20.35 11.60
CA LEU A 958 -31.88 21.11 10.53
C LEU A 958 -33.34 21.47 10.86
N ASP A 959 -33.93 20.79 11.84
CA ASP A 959 -35.32 20.98 12.26
C ASP A 959 -35.45 22.05 13.38
N ASP A 960 -34.33 22.60 13.85
CA ASP A 960 -34.30 23.71 14.82
C ASP A 960 -34.77 25.01 14.14
N PRO A 961 -35.82 25.68 14.64
CA PRO A 961 -36.33 26.93 14.06
C PRO A 961 -35.28 28.03 13.91
N ILE A 962 -34.29 28.10 14.81
CA ILE A 962 -33.21 29.09 14.73
C ILE A 962 -32.27 28.75 13.58
N MET A 963 -31.93 27.47 13.41
CA MET A 963 -31.12 26.98 12.30
C MET A 963 -31.83 27.13 10.95
N GLN A 964 -33.14 26.87 10.90
CA GLN A 964 -33.94 27.12 9.70
C GLN A 964 -33.97 28.61 9.38
N GLY A 965 -34.18 29.48 10.37
CA GLY A 965 -34.17 30.93 10.16
C GLY A 965 -32.84 31.44 9.58
N ILE A 966 -31.70 31.00 10.11
CA ILE A 966 -30.40 31.44 9.60
C ILE A 966 -30.09 30.84 8.22
N ILE A 967 -30.54 29.62 7.90
CA ILE A 967 -30.45 29.06 6.54
C ILE A 967 -31.32 29.87 5.57
N ASP A 968 -32.56 30.18 5.98
CA ASP A 968 -33.55 30.90 5.18
C ASP A 968 -33.14 32.34 4.88
N SER A 969 -32.32 32.94 5.75
CA SER A 969 -31.70 34.25 5.49
C SER A 969 -30.86 34.25 4.21
N GLY A 970 -30.33 33.10 3.79
CA GLY A 970 -29.37 32.98 2.69
C GLY A 970 -28.00 33.58 3.03
N PHE A 971 -27.64 33.64 4.32
CA PHE A 971 -26.33 34.13 4.77
C PHE A 971 -25.19 33.31 4.19
N VAL A 972 -25.21 31.98 4.31
CA VAL A 972 -24.22 31.08 3.71
C VAL A 972 -24.84 30.34 2.54
N ILE A 973 -24.19 30.39 1.37
CA ILE A 973 -24.67 29.67 0.19
C ILE A 973 -23.54 29.11 -0.68
N PRO A 974 -23.60 27.83 -1.05
CA PRO A 974 -22.72 27.25 -2.06
C PRO A 974 -23.08 27.73 -3.46
N SER A 975 -22.10 27.95 -4.33
CA SER A 975 -22.34 28.15 -5.75
C SER A 975 -22.96 26.91 -6.40
N LEU A 976 -23.69 27.09 -7.51
CA LEU A 976 -24.17 25.94 -8.29
C LEU A 976 -23.07 25.40 -9.22
N GLU A 977 -22.26 26.31 -9.75
CA GLU A 977 -21.13 26.02 -10.64
C GLU A 977 -19.80 26.08 -9.90
N LYS A 978 -18.82 25.34 -10.41
CA LYS A 978 -17.42 25.40 -9.95
C LYS A 978 -16.69 26.54 -10.64
N ASP A 979 -15.64 27.06 -10.00
CA ASP A 979 -14.79 28.07 -10.63
C ASP A 979 -13.90 27.49 -11.75
N LYS A 980 -13.12 28.36 -12.41
CA LYS A 980 -12.23 27.97 -13.52
C LYS A 980 -11.19 26.89 -13.13
N GLN A 981 -10.94 26.68 -11.84
CA GLN A 981 -10.01 25.66 -11.32
C GLN A 981 -10.76 24.41 -10.84
N GLY A 982 -12.07 24.32 -11.07
CA GLY A 982 -12.92 23.23 -10.60
C GLY A 982 -13.20 23.29 -9.10
N ARG A 983 -13.04 24.45 -8.45
CA ARG A 983 -13.27 24.58 -7.00
C ARG A 983 -14.70 25.02 -6.74
N GLN A 984 -15.33 24.44 -5.73
CA GLN A 984 -16.61 24.91 -5.23
C GLN A 984 -16.43 26.29 -4.56
N VAL A 985 -17.32 27.25 -4.85
CA VAL A 985 -17.29 28.58 -4.22
C VAL A 985 -18.34 28.63 -3.11
N LEU A 986 -17.94 29.08 -1.93
CA LEU A 986 -18.84 29.33 -0.79
C LEU A 986 -18.99 30.82 -0.60
N PHE A 987 -20.22 31.33 -0.62
CA PHE A 987 -20.53 32.73 -0.35
C PHE A 987 -21.02 32.91 1.08
N SER A 988 -20.58 33.99 1.74
CA SER A 988 -21.21 34.50 2.97
C SER A 988 -21.61 35.97 2.83
N PHE A 989 -22.91 36.26 2.92
CA PHE A 989 -23.50 37.58 2.70
C PHE A 989 -23.88 38.23 4.03
N HIS A 990 -22.95 38.95 4.65
CA HIS A 990 -23.11 39.43 6.03
C HIS A 990 -24.21 40.49 6.19
N ASN A 991 -24.64 41.15 5.11
CA ASN A 991 -25.80 42.03 5.10
C ASN A 991 -27.14 41.31 5.31
N ARG A 992 -27.17 39.97 5.30
CA ARG A 992 -28.38 39.16 5.46
C ARG A 992 -28.51 38.53 6.84
N ILE A 993 -27.57 38.80 7.74
CA ILE A 993 -27.66 38.37 9.14
C ILE A 993 -28.25 39.50 9.97
N ASP A 994 -29.20 39.15 10.83
CA ASP A 994 -29.62 40.02 11.91
C ASP A 994 -28.77 39.73 13.15
N PRO A 995 -27.87 40.66 13.57
CA PRO A 995 -26.98 40.44 14.71
C PRO A 995 -27.72 40.47 16.07
N SER A 996 -29.01 40.83 16.09
CA SER A 996 -29.85 40.73 17.29
C SER A 996 -30.44 39.33 17.47
N LEU A 997 -30.53 38.54 16.40
CA LEU A 997 -31.11 37.20 16.40
C LEU A 997 -30.06 36.09 16.32
N TYR A 998 -28.93 36.34 15.64
CA TYR A 998 -27.90 35.33 15.39
C TYR A 998 -26.53 35.81 15.90
N GLY A 999 -25.98 35.08 16.87
CA GLY A 999 -24.65 35.34 17.44
C GLY A 999 -23.56 34.49 16.82
N SER A 1000 -22.36 34.54 17.43
CA SER A 1000 -21.20 33.72 17.04
C SER A 1000 -21.51 32.21 17.00
N LYS A 1001 -22.40 31.74 17.88
CA LYS A 1001 -22.80 30.33 18.01
C LYS A 1001 -23.61 29.87 16.80
N GLU A 1002 -24.71 30.53 16.47
CA GLU A 1002 -25.61 30.16 15.36
C GLU A 1002 -24.88 30.24 14.02
N ILE A 1003 -24.06 31.27 13.83
CA ILE A 1003 -23.23 31.44 12.64
C ILE A 1003 -22.24 30.27 12.52
N THR A 1004 -21.55 29.90 13.60
CA THR A 1004 -20.57 28.81 13.55
C THR A 1004 -21.23 27.46 13.33
N ARG A 1005 -22.42 27.21 13.92
CA ARG A 1005 -23.22 26.00 13.66
C ARG A 1005 -23.58 25.86 12.19
N LEU A 1006 -23.99 26.96 11.54
CA LEU A 1006 -24.29 26.96 10.10
C LEU A 1006 -23.04 26.67 9.26
N PHE A 1007 -21.88 27.24 9.60
CA PHE A 1007 -20.63 26.92 8.91
C PHE A 1007 -20.22 25.46 9.11
N ALA A 1008 -20.29 24.93 10.33
CA ALA A 1008 -19.99 23.53 10.61
C ALA A 1008 -20.88 22.59 9.79
N LEU A 1009 -22.19 22.85 9.77
CA LEU A 1009 -23.16 22.11 8.96
C LEU A 1009 -22.82 22.17 7.46
N THR A 1010 -22.51 23.35 6.95
CA THR A 1010 -22.15 23.55 5.53
C THR A 1010 -20.87 22.80 5.18
N PHE A 1011 -19.88 22.82 6.07
CA PHE A 1011 -18.59 22.17 5.87
C PHE A 1011 -18.71 20.65 5.88
N GLU A 1012 -19.51 20.08 6.79
CA GLU A 1012 -19.77 18.63 6.78
C GLU A 1012 -20.38 18.17 5.45
N MET A 1013 -21.29 18.96 4.88
CA MET A 1013 -21.84 18.70 3.56
C MET A 1013 -20.76 18.81 2.45
N PHE A 1014 -19.86 19.78 2.51
CA PHE A 1014 -18.80 19.97 1.50
C PHE A 1014 -17.76 18.87 1.52
N MET A 1015 -17.40 18.41 2.72
CA MET A 1015 -16.35 17.41 2.93
C MET A 1015 -16.79 16.01 2.49
N ASP A 1016 -18.06 15.79 2.20
CA ASP A 1016 -18.52 14.51 1.67
C ASP A 1016 -18.27 14.34 0.16
N ASP A 1017 -17.95 15.43 -0.55
CA ASP A 1017 -17.61 15.42 -1.98
C ASP A 1017 -16.09 15.28 -2.16
N GLU A 1018 -15.64 14.14 -2.72
CA GLU A 1018 -14.22 13.85 -2.94
C GLU A 1018 -13.51 14.87 -3.86
N GLU A 1019 -14.20 15.42 -4.85
CA GLU A 1019 -13.60 16.43 -5.73
C GLU A 1019 -13.34 17.72 -4.96
N ASN A 1020 -14.19 18.08 -3.99
CA ASN A 1020 -13.93 19.20 -3.10
C ASN A 1020 -12.78 18.91 -2.12
N GLN A 1021 -12.63 17.66 -1.66
CA GLN A 1021 -11.47 17.24 -0.87
C GLN A 1021 -10.15 17.37 -1.66
N VAL A 1022 -10.17 17.11 -2.98
CA VAL A 1022 -8.99 17.15 -3.86
C VAL A 1022 -8.70 18.53 -4.44
N ARG A 1023 -9.71 19.33 -4.80
CA ARG A 1023 -9.49 20.66 -5.38
C ARG A 1023 -9.42 21.74 -4.31
N GLY A 1024 -10.10 21.53 -3.18
CA GLY A 1024 -10.36 22.55 -2.18
C GLY A 1024 -11.44 23.52 -2.64
N TYR A 1025 -11.63 24.60 -1.89
CA TYR A 1025 -12.71 25.57 -2.11
C TYR A 1025 -12.24 27.01 -1.97
N LYS A 1026 -13.05 27.91 -2.52
CA LYS A 1026 -12.89 29.36 -2.43
C LYS A 1026 -13.99 29.93 -1.55
N HIS A 1027 -13.64 30.71 -0.53
CA HIS A 1027 -14.61 31.39 0.33
C HIS A 1027 -14.68 32.86 -0.05
N VAL A 1028 -15.90 33.38 -0.21
CA VAL A 1028 -16.17 34.77 -0.60
C VAL A 1028 -17.11 35.38 0.43
N ALA A 1029 -16.58 36.29 1.24
CA ALA A 1029 -17.32 37.04 2.25
C ALA A 1029 -17.68 38.44 1.70
N GLU A 1030 -18.97 38.68 1.48
CA GLU A 1030 -19.50 40.02 1.24
C GLU A 1030 -19.77 40.68 2.59
N ALA A 1031 -19.06 41.76 2.88
CA ALA A 1031 -19.01 42.41 4.18
C ALA A 1031 -19.54 43.86 4.15
N SER A 1032 -20.16 44.30 3.06
CA SER A 1032 -20.63 45.70 2.92
C SER A 1032 -21.73 46.09 3.90
N GLY A 1033 -22.51 45.10 4.39
CA GLY A 1033 -23.55 45.31 5.40
C GLY A 1033 -23.12 45.08 6.84
N VAL A 1034 -21.83 44.86 7.13
CA VAL A 1034 -21.35 44.67 8.49
C VAL A 1034 -21.52 45.96 9.29
N SER A 1035 -22.23 45.88 10.41
CA SER A 1035 -22.44 46.99 11.36
C SER A 1035 -21.64 46.77 12.65
N LEU A 1036 -21.59 47.77 13.52
CA LEU A 1036 -20.93 47.62 14.83
C LEU A 1036 -21.60 46.50 15.67
N ALA A 1037 -22.92 46.33 15.55
CA ALA A 1037 -23.65 45.25 16.22
C ALA A 1037 -23.18 43.85 15.79
N HIS A 1038 -22.87 43.67 14.50
CA HIS A 1038 -22.28 42.42 14.00
C HIS A 1038 -20.91 42.16 14.63
N MET A 1039 -20.12 43.20 14.89
CA MET A 1039 -18.79 43.06 15.49
C MET A 1039 -18.88 42.75 16.99
N THR A 1040 -19.81 43.38 17.70
CA THR A 1040 -20.02 43.15 19.15
C THR A 1040 -20.68 41.80 19.44
N ALA A 1041 -21.31 41.16 18.46
CA ALA A 1041 -21.86 39.81 18.58
C ALA A 1041 -20.78 38.72 18.68
N TRP A 1042 -19.50 39.06 18.45
CA TRP A 1042 -18.36 38.14 18.53
C TRP A 1042 -17.41 38.54 19.65
N SER A 1043 -17.19 37.63 20.61
CA SER A 1043 -16.12 37.82 21.59
C SER A 1043 -14.74 37.49 20.99
N LEU A 1044 -13.66 38.05 21.56
CA LEU A 1044 -12.30 37.69 21.14
C LEU A 1044 -12.00 36.20 21.35
N THR A 1045 -12.64 35.59 22.35
CA THR A 1045 -12.56 34.15 22.63
C THR A 1045 -13.24 33.35 21.52
N ASP A 1046 -14.45 33.75 21.10
CA ASP A 1046 -15.19 33.10 20.01
C ASP A 1046 -14.42 33.16 18.69
N ILE A 1047 -13.83 34.32 18.37
CA ILE A 1047 -13.00 34.51 17.18
C ILE A 1047 -11.80 33.56 17.21
N ARG A 1048 -11.11 33.43 18.36
CA ARG A 1048 -9.97 32.51 18.50
C ARG A 1048 -10.38 31.04 18.36
N ILE A 1049 -11.50 30.65 18.98
CA ILE A 1049 -12.04 29.29 18.86
C ILE A 1049 -12.36 28.98 17.41
N LEU A 1050 -13.08 29.87 16.71
CA LEU A 1050 -13.42 29.71 15.29
C LEU A 1050 -12.17 29.53 14.42
N PHE A 1051 -11.17 30.40 14.54
CA PHE A 1051 -9.98 30.33 13.70
C PHE A 1051 -9.09 29.13 14.01
N ARG A 1052 -8.96 28.74 15.28
CA ARG A 1052 -8.23 27.52 15.65
C ARG A 1052 -8.94 26.27 15.12
N TRP A 1053 -10.27 26.23 15.20
CA TRP A 1053 -11.08 25.16 14.63
C TRP A 1053 -10.89 25.07 13.11
N LEU A 1054 -11.05 26.18 12.38
CA LEU A 1054 -10.85 26.26 10.93
C LEU A 1054 -9.46 25.80 10.48
N GLN A 1055 -8.41 26.13 11.25
CA GLN A 1055 -7.02 25.84 10.86
C GLN A 1055 -6.59 24.41 11.19
N ASN A 1056 -7.01 23.89 12.34
CA ASN A 1056 -6.38 22.73 12.97
C ASN A 1056 -7.34 21.55 13.20
N SER A 1057 -8.65 21.80 13.25
CA SER A 1057 -9.66 20.78 13.57
C SER A 1057 -10.53 20.41 12.37
N THR A 1058 -10.80 21.32 11.44
CA THR A 1058 -11.68 21.05 10.30
C THR A 1058 -10.90 20.47 9.11
N PRO A 1059 -11.25 19.29 8.57
CA PRO A 1059 -10.53 18.68 7.44
C PRO A 1059 -10.94 19.33 6.10
N MET A 1060 -10.59 20.61 5.95
CA MET A 1060 -10.96 21.46 4.84
C MET A 1060 -9.76 22.16 4.19
N ARG A 1061 -9.74 22.19 2.85
CA ARG A 1061 -8.67 22.83 2.06
C ARG A 1061 -9.10 24.18 1.51
N HIS A 1062 -8.95 25.22 2.31
CA HIS A 1062 -9.15 26.62 1.88
C HIS A 1062 -8.08 27.03 0.85
N ARG A 1063 -8.47 27.32 -0.39
CA ARG A 1063 -7.53 27.78 -1.43
C ARG A 1063 -7.41 29.30 -1.50
N GLU A 1064 -8.51 29.99 -1.27
CA GLU A 1064 -8.61 31.43 -1.47
C GLU A 1064 -9.75 31.97 -0.59
N MET A 1065 -9.51 33.11 0.06
CA MET A 1065 -10.50 33.83 0.86
C MET A 1065 -10.62 35.25 0.33
N CYS A 1066 -11.81 35.66 -0.09
CA CYS A 1066 -12.06 36.99 -0.63
C CYS A 1066 -13.00 37.76 0.30
N PHE A 1067 -12.61 38.95 0.73
CA PHE A 1067 -13.46 39.86 1.51
C PHE A 1067 -13.84 41.06 0.64
N ILE A 1068 -15.13 41.35 0.53
CA ILE A 1068 -15.66 42.38 -0.37
C ILE A 1068 -16.35 43.46 0.44
N GLY A 1069 -16.05 44.73 0.14
CA GLY A 1069 -16.87 45.85 0.60
C GLY A 1069 -16.76 46.19 2.08
N MET A 1070 -15.72 45.70 2.78
CA MET A 1070 -15.58 45.90 4.22
C MET A 1070 -15.52 47.38 4.63
N PRO A 1071 -16.35 47.83 5.60
CA PRO A 1071 -16.31 49.19 6.11
C PRO A 1071 -14.97 49.54 6.76
N SER A 1072 -14.57 50.82 6.68
CA SER A 1072 -13.30 51.31 7.23
C SER A 1072 -13.16 51.08 8.74
N PHE A 1073 -14.25 51.19 9.51
CA PHE A 1073 -14.23 50.92 10.95
C PHE A 1073 -14.02 49.44 11.29
N ALA A 1074 -14.51 48.53 10.44
CA ALA A 1074 -14.38 47.09 10.62
C ALA A 1074 -12.96 46.59 10.26
N PHE A 1075 -12.22 47.34 9.44
CA PHE A 1075 -10.89 46.98 8.97
C PHE A 1075 -9.88 46.74 10.11
N LYS A 1076 -9.90 47.54 11.19
CA LYS A 1076 -8.97 47.37 12.32
C LYS A 1076 -9.17 46.06 13.08
N VAL A 1077 -10.42 45.65 13.27
CA VAL A 1077 -10.73 44.36 13.89
C VAL A 1077 -10.40 43.21 12.94
N PHE A 1078 -10.58 43.43 11.64
CA PHE A 1078 -10.14 42.49 10.63
C PHE A 1078 -8.62 42.31 10.60
N GLU A 1079 -7.81 43.37 10.79
CA GLU A 1079 -6.35 43.25 10.93
C GLU A 1079 -5.96 42.40 12.13
N PHE A 1080 -6.66 42.57 13.27
CA PHE A 1080 -6.50 41.69 14.42
C PHE A 1080 -6.83 40.23 14.07
N VAL A 1081 -7.94 39.99 13.35
CA VAL A 1081 -8.31 38.65 12.86
C VAL A 1081 -7.23 38.07 11.93
N LEU A 1082 -6.67 38.86 11.01
CA LEU A 1082 -5.57 38.44 10.15
C LEU A 1082 -4.32 38.05 10.96
N SER A 1083 -4.05 38.72 12.08
CA SER A 1083 -2.93 38.39 12.98
C SER A 1083 -3.06 37.00 13.61
N LEU A 1084 -4.30 36.52 13.82
CA LEU A 1084 -4.61 35.17 14.31
C LEU A 1084 -4.55 34.10 13.20
N MET A 1085 -4.43 34.52 11.93
CA MET A 1085 -4.29 33.60 10.81
C MET A 1085 -2.85 33.11 10.66
N SER A 1086 -2.67 31.82 10.36
CA SER A 1086 -1.38 31.28 9.91
C SER A 1086 -0.92 32.00 8.63
N GLU A 1087 0.39 32.06 8.41
CA GLU A 1087 0.98 32.68 7.21
C GLU A 1087 0.40 32.10 5.91
N LYS A 1088 0.13 30.79 5.90
CA LYS A 1088 -0.50 30.07 4.80
C LYS A 1088 -1.93 30.54 4.51
N LEU A 1089 -2.73 30.85 5.53
CA LEU A 1089 -4.10 31.33 5.34
C LEU A 1089 -4.09 32.82 4.98
N ARG A 1090 -3.21 33.60 5.61
CA ARG A 1090 -3.04 35.04 5.35
C ARG A 1090 -2.61 35.32 3.91
N SER A 1091 -1.68 34.54 3.37
CA SER A 1091 -1.25 34.63 1.96
C SER A 1091 -2.33 34.24 0.94
N ARG A 1092 -3.43 33.63 1.38
CA ARG A 1092 -4.59 33.24 0.54
C ARG A 1092 -5.75 34.23 0.65
N THR A 1093 -5.60 35.29 1.44
CA THR A 1093 -6.64 36.29 1.67
C THR A 1093 -6.47 37.46 0.72
N SER A 1094 -7.55 37.82 0.03
CA SER A 1094 -7.65 38.99 -0.85
C SER A 1094 -8.77 39.90 -0.40
N ILE A 1095 -8.53 41.21 -0.41
CA ILE A 1095 -9.51 42.22 0.01
C ILE A 1095 -9.88 43.08 -1.19
N PHE A 1096 -11.18 43.17 -1.46
CA PHE A 1096 -11.75 43.95 -2.54
C PHE A 1096 -12.57 45.11 -1.97
N LYS A 1097 -12.32 46.32 -2.47
CA LYS A 1097 -13.00 47.53 -2.01
C LYS A 1097 -14.51 47.48 -2.27
N ASN A 1098 -14.94 46.84 -3.35
CA ASN A 1098 -16.34 46.75 -3.74
C ASN A 1098 -16.58 45.53 -4.64
N ILE A 1099 -17.85 45.18 -4.82
CA ILE A 1099 -18.24 44.03 -5.64
C ILE A 1099 -17.90 44.18 -7.13
N LYS A 1100 -17.79 45.41 -7.65
CA LYS A 1100 -17.42 45.63 -9.06
C LYS A 1100 -15.98 45.19 -9.33
N ASP A 1101 -15.08 45.41 -8.38
CA ASP A 1101 -13.70 44.95 -8.49
C ASP A 1101 -13.59 43.43 -8.35
N PHE A 1102 -14.36 42.83 -7.42
CA PHE A 1102 -14.40 41.38 -7.28
C PHE A 1102 -14.94 40.67 -8.54
N LYS A 1103 -15.97 41.21 -9.19
CA LYS A 1103 -16.57 40.67 -10.43
C LYS A 1103 -15.55 40.48 -11.56
N LYS A 1104 -14.44 41.22 -11.57
CA LYS A 1104 -13.37 41.06 -12.56
C LYS A 1104 -12.61 39.73 -12.39
N THR A 1105 -12.72 39.09 -11.22
CA THR A 1105 -11.95 37.91 -10.83
C THR A 1105 -12.73 36.59 -10.86
N ILE A 1106 -14.04 36.64 -11.05
CA ILE A 1106 -14.94 35.46 -11.00
C ILE A 1106 -15.88 35.46 -12.20
N ASP A 1107 -16.23 34.27 -12.69
CA ASP A 1107 -17.22 34.13 -13.78
C ASP A 1107 -18.61 34.58 -13.26
N PRO A 1108 -19.31 35.50 -13.96
CA PRO A 1108 -20.65 35.93 -13.57
C PRO A 1108 -21.64 34.79 -13.38
N LYS A 1109 -21.51 33.65 -14.08
CA LYS A 1109 -22.41 32.49 -13.93
C LYS A 1109 -22.38 31.86 -12.53
N ILE A 1110 -21.29 32.05 -11.78
CA ILE A 1110 -21.10 31.49 -10.43
C ILE A 1110 -21.80 32.36 -9.38
N LEU A 1111 -21.97 33.66 -9.66
CA LEU A 1111 -22.56 34.61 -8.73
C LEU A 1111 -24.09 34.49 -8.70
N PRO A 1112 -24.74 34.81 -7.56
CA PRO A 1112 -26.18 35.01 -7.53
C PRO A 1112 -26.58 36.27 -8.31
N LYS A 1113 -27.79 36.28 -8.85
CA LYS A 1113 -28.35 37.37 -9.68
C LYS A 1113 -28.30 38.73 -8.99
N GLU A 1114 -28.64 38.75 -7.71
CA GLU A 1114 -28.65 39.91 -6.81
C GLU A 1114 -27.26 40.53 -6.65
N TYR A 1115 -26.22 39.74 -6.88
CA TYR A 1115 -24.81 40.12 -6.81
C TYR A 1115 -24.17 40.20 -8.20
N GLY A 1116 -24.98 40.16 -9.27
CA GLY A 1116 -24.57 40.36 -10.67
C GLY A 1116 -24.22 39.10 -11.45
N GLY A 1117 -24.73 37.94 -11.03
CA GLY A 1117 -24.71 36.73 -11.83
C GLY A 1117 -26.04 36.43 -12.51
N THR A 1118 -26.29 35.15 -12.80
CA THR A 1118 -27.40 34.73 -13.68
C THR A 1118 -28.54 34.03 -12.95
N VAL A 1119 -28.26 33.32 -11.85
CA VAL A 1119 -29.25 32.52 -11.13
C VAL A 1119 -29.74 33.25 -9.87
N PRO A 1120 -31.05 33.39 -9.63
CA PRO A 1120 -31.59 33.96 -8.41
C PRO A 1120 -31.06 33.25 -7.15
N LEU A 1121 -30.75 34.03 -6.11
CA LEU A 1121 -30.26 33.48 -4.84
C LEU A 1121 -31.27 32.53 -4.19
N ALA A 1122 -32.57 32.77 -4.38
CA ALA A 1122 -33.64 31.90 -3.87
C ALA A 1122 -33.57 30.47 -4.46
N ASP A 1123 -33.24 30.35 -5.75
CA ASP A 1123 -33.11 29.06 -6.43
C ASP A 1123 -31.86 28.32 -5.96
N MET A 1124 -30.76 29.06 -5.80
CA MET A 1124 -29.54 28.51 -5.18
C MET A 1124 -29.83 28.00 -3.76
N LEU A 1125 -30.64 28.73 -3.00
CA LEU A 1125 -30.98 28.40 -1.62
C LEU A 1125 -31.87 27.15 -1.55
N ALA A 1126 -32.82 27.01 -2.48
CA ALA A 1126 -33.64 25.80 -2.59
C ALA A 1126 -32.77 24.55 -2.84
N VAL A 1127 -31.79 24.65 -3.75
CA VAL A 1127 -30.82 23.56 -4.01
C VAL A 1127 -29.97 23.27 -2.77
N TYR A 1128 -29.51 24.30 -2.08
CA TYR A 1128 -28.72 24.15 -0.86
C TYR A 1128 -29.51 23.43 0.25
N LYS A 1129 -30.74 23.86 0.51
CA LYS A 1129 -31.65 23.21 1.48
C LYS A 1129 -31.90 21.74 1.16
N GLU A 1130 -32.13 21.41 -0.11
CA GLU A 1130 -32.34 20.02 -0.52
C GLU A 1130 -31.08 19.16 -0.32
N LYS A 1131 -29.88 19.71 -0.58
CA LYS A 1131 -28.62 19.02 -0.29
C LYS A 1131 -28.43 18.77 1.20
N LEU A 1132 -28.70 19.77 2.04
CA LEU A 1132 -28.66 19.62 3.50
C LEU A 1132 -29.65 18.56 3.98
N ARG A 1133 -30.89 18.59 3.49
CA ARG A 1133 -31.94 17.62 3.86
C ARG A 1133 -31.52 16.19 3.54
N LYS A 1134 -30.89 15.95 2.39
CA LYS A 1134 -30.36 14.63 2.02
C LYS A 1134 -29.26 14.13 2.94
N LYS A 1135 -28.51 15.03 3.57
CA LYS A 1135 -27.37 14.73 4.46
C LYS A 1135 -27.70 14.81 5.95
N ASN A 1136 -28.93 15.17 6.31
CA ASN A 1136 -29.36 15.38 7.69
C ASN A 1136 -29.00 14.20 8.62
N GLU A 1137 -29.37 12.98 8.21
CA GLU A 1137 -29.15 11.78 9.02
C GLU A 1137 -27.66 11.45 9.17
N GLU A 1138 -26.87 11.64 8.12
CA GLU A 1138 -25.41 11.40 8.16
C GLU A 1138 -24.70 12.40 9.07
N ILE A 1139 -25.14 13.66 9.09
CA ILE A 1139 -24.59 14.71 9.95
C ILE A 1139 -24.98 14.47 11.41
N LYS A 1140 -26.24 14.08 11.68
CA LYS A 1140 -26.70 13.70 13.02
C LYS A 1140 -25.89 12.53 13.59
N ALA A 1141 -25.56 11.52 12.76
CA ALA A 1141 -24.75 10.38 13.18
C ALA A 1141 -23.31 10.75 13.59
N LEU A 1142 -22.79 11.93 13.22
CA LEU A 1142 -21.46 12.38 13.65
C LEU A 1142 -21.40 12.72 15.14
N ASP A 1143 -22.54 12.89 15.81
CA ASP A 1143 -22.59 13.19 17.25
C ASP A 1143 -22.35 11.96 18.13
N ASP A 1144 -22.45 10.76 17.56
CA ASP A 1144 -22.13 9.50 18.24
C ASP A 1144 -20.61 9.30 18.44
N MET A 1145 -19.78 10.08 17.73
CA MET A 1145 -18.34 10.04 17.90
C MET A 1145 -17.92 10.66 19.24
N TYR A 1146 -17.00 9.98 19.94
CA TYR A 1146 -16.60 10.31 21.29
C TYR A 1146 -15.12 10.08 21.54
N ILE A 1147 -14.50 11.10 22.13
CA ILE A 1147 -13.15 11.06 22.70
C ILE A 1147 -13.23 11.47 24.16
N GLU A 1148 -12.56 10.71 25.01
CA GLU A 1148 -12.40 11.01 26.43
C GLU A 1148 -11.35 12.11 26.61
N ILE A 1149 -11.66 13.10 27.46
CA ILE A 1149 -10.75 14.21 27.78
C ILE A 1149 -10.69 14.30 29.31
N SER A 1150 -9.51 14.08 29.89
CA SER A 1150 -9.35 14.19 31.35
C SER A 1150 -9.58 15.63 31.82
N PRO A 1151 -9.95 15.87 33.09
CA PRO A 1151 -10.14 17.23 33.61
C PRO A 1151 -8.90 18.13 33.47
N LYS A 1152 -7.69 17.55 33.62
CA LYS A 1152 -6.41 18.25 33.46
C LYS A 1152 -6.14 18.62 32.00
N GLU A 1153 -6.40 17.69 31.06
CA GLU A 1153 -6.33 17.96 29.62
C GLU A 1153 -7.41 18.96 29.20
N LYS A 1154 -8.60 18.90 29.77
CA LYS A 1154 -9.70 19.83 29.48
C LYS A 1154 -9.30 21.26 29.79
N SER A 1155 -8.63 21.51 30.94
CA SER A 1155 -8.07 22.82 31.30
C SER A 1155 -6.95 23.26 30.35
N LEU A 1156 -5.97 22.39 30.08
CA LEU A 1156 -4.85 22.69 29.18
C LEU A 1156 -5.31 22.96 27.74
N ILE A 1157 -6.29 22.21 27.26
CA ILE A 1157 -6.85 22.36 25.92
C ILE A 1157 -7.77 23.58 25.87
N SER A 1158 -8.58 23.84 26.91
CA SER A 1158 -9.39 25.07 26.98
C SER A 1158 -8.52 26.32 27.06
N ASP A 1159 -7.39 26.28 27.77
CA ASP A 1159 -6.39 27.36 27.77
C ASP A 1159 -5.66 27.47 26.43
N ASN A 1160 -5.44 26.35 25.73
CA ASN A 1160 -4.92 26.37 24.35
C ASN A 1160 -5.96 26.80 23.30
N PHE A 1161 -7.26 26.72 23.58
CA PHE A 1161 -8.35 27.20 22.71
C PHE A 1161 -8.86 28.60 23.08
N GLY A 1162 -8.67 29.07 24.32
CA GLY A 1162 -9.17 30.36 24.82
C GLY A 1162 -8.29 31.14 25.83
N GLY A 1163 -7.19 30.56 26.33
CA GLY A 1163 -6.29 31.18 27.31
C GLY A 1163 -5.38 32.27 26.76
N VAL A 1164 -5.08 33.27 27.60
CA VAL A 1164 -4.27 34.45 27.29
C VAL A 1164 -2.80 34.17 27.61
N SER A 1165 -1.94 34.12 26.60
CA SER A 1165 -0.48 34.23 26.81
C SER A 1165 -0.07 35.72 26.82
N GLY A 1166 -0.02 36.31 28.02
CA GLY A 1166 0.61 37.61 28.26
C GLY A 1166 -0.10 38.55 29.23
N SER A 1167 0.53 38.76 30.40
CA SER A 1167 0.48 39.94 31.28
C SER A 1167 -0.88 40.61 31.56
N PHE A 1168 -1.50 40.24 32.69
CA PHE A 1168 -2.11 41.25 33.58
C PHE A 1168 -1.61 40.98 35.01
N ARG A 1169 -0.79 41.91 35.53
CA ARG A 1169 -0.57 42.03 36.96
C ARG A 1169 -1.94 42.16 37.61
N LYS A 1170 -2.25 41.24 38.52
CA LYS A 1170 -3.31 41.45 39.51
C LYS A 1170 -2.90 42.70 40.31
N LEU A 1171 -3.61 43.80 40.09
CA LEU A 1171 -3.63 44.92 41.02
C LEU A 1171 -4.45 44.45 42.20
N GLU A 1172 -3.76 44.11 43.29
CA GLU A 1172 -4.39 44.12 44.61
C GLU A 1172 -4.65 45.59 44.96
N ILE A 1173 -5.92 45.92 45.13
CA ILE A 1173 -6.38 47.14 45.79
C ILE A 1173 -7.05 46.64 47.05
N ASP A 1174 -6.49 47.07 48.19
CA ASP A 1174 -6.83 46.81 49.61
C ASP A 1174 -7.95 45.80 49.93
#